data_AF-A0A5Q2FBQ5-F1
#
_entry.id   AF-A0A5Q2FBQ5-F1
#
_cell.length_a   1.000
_cell.length_b   1.000
_cell.length_c   1.000
_cell.angle_alpha   90.00
_cell.angle_beta   90.00
_cell.angle_gamma   90.00
#
_symmetry.space_group_name_H-M   'P 1'
#
loop_
_entity.id
_entity.type
_entity.pdbx_description
1 polymer ?
#
loop_
_entity_poly.entity_id
_entity_poly.type
_entity_poly.pdbx_seq_one_letter_code
_entity_poly.pdbx_strand_id
1 'polypeptide(L)'
;MTSHDISSDLARELAVEQAHVDKVYERLAIATKDAQRAAQAGASRYTSDRGDYLREEDATSVYERDVFAYQAAKRLAVLEAEHEGLVFGRLDLTNGDTDYIGRIGVHDDDYEPLVIDWRARAAEPFYRATAADPMDVIRRRVLRCRDDRVIGIEDDLLDGASAPVDLPVIGEGALMAALSRARGHQMRDIVATIQGEQDEAIRAPYQGVTIISGGPGTGKTVVALHRAAYLLYTHRRRFEQGGVLVVGPSDVFMTYIERVLPSLGEESVTLRSVGSVPSDVLPVDAHRTDDSRAAVIKGSVRMVDVLARLVQVPATVSVVGRTGHQPKLDRDFLVTVKGNALRLTGKSLMGLRRQTVRQTKANHARRAGRDAIISALWDLMPPDHGLERDAFTDLVSDHPAVVEALNTWWPTQHATVELRRLSYPEVVARVADGLLDAQEQLELLASFAELGAEGHEDWSVADVALLDELVSLLGTPLDEAADEPLFLTADAQVSEIITLSDRLTHERTDDPYADRFETFAHVLVDEAQDITPMQWRMLRRRGAQASWTIVGDPAQSSWPDRHELDAEIRALVGLGQQRTFRMSTNYRSPAEVFDLAAKVVSRDFPDADLPTAVRSTGIAPDLRTVHRGDLADTLQELVDDLSTQVGGTIGVITPPARQYDIEELLDGLAVDDAVRDRVVCVNTLQAKGLEYDAVIVIAPDEIIAQHIGGSRILYVALTRPTQRLVTLDLVPNGAALTPGAWRVDLD
;
A
#
# COMPACT_ATOMS: atom_id res chain seq x y z
N MET A 1 10.30 -4.92 36.12
CA MET A 1 9.85 -6.29 35.78
C MET A 1 10.92 -6.88 34.90
N THR A 2 11.47 -8.05 35.25
CA THR A 2 12.47 -8.76 34.45
C THR A 2 11.80 -9.38 33.21
N SER A 3 12.50 -9.52 32.08
CA SER A 3 11.92 -10.01 30.80
C SER A 3 11.23 -11.38 30.91
N HIS A 4 11.66 -12.21 31.86
CA HIS A 4 11.07 -13.52 32.15
C HIS A 4 9.60 -13.43 32.61
N ASP A 5 9.21 -12.37 33.32
CA ASP A 5 7.84 -12.17 33.85
C ASP A 5 6.85 -11.86 32.71
N ILE A 6 7.27 -11.04 31.74
CA ILE A 6 6.44 -10.58 30.61
C ILE A 6 6.14 -11.75 29.65
N SER A 7 7.12 -12.62 29.40
CA SER A 7 6.91 -13.80 28.55
C SER A 7 5.96 -14.83 29.20
N SER A 8 6.00 -14.97 30.53
CA SER A 8 5.09 -15.86 31.24
C SER A 8 3.65 -15.32 31.31
N ASP A 9 3.49 -14.01 31.48
CA ASP A 9 2.17 -13.38 31.44
C ASP A 9 1.54 -13.44 30.05
N LEU A 10 2.33 -13.20 29.00
CA LEU A 10 1.86 -13.33 27.62
C LEU A 10 1.33 -14.73 27.32
N ALA A 11 2.08 -15.78 27.69
CA ALA A 11 1.65 -17.16 27.47
C ALA A 11 0.36 -17.52 28.24
N ARG A 12 0.22 -17.00 29.47
CA ARG A 12 -0.98 -17.19 30.29
C ARG A 12 -2.19 -16.50 29.66
N GLU A 13 -2.05 -15.23 29.25
CA GLU A 13 -3.14 -14.47 28.64
C GLU A 13 -3.54 -15.08 27.29
N LEU A 14 -2.58 -15.50 26.45
CA LEU A 14 -2.88 -16.20 25.19
C LEU A 14 -3.69 -17.48 25.41
N ALA A 15 -3.38 -18.25 26.45
CA ALA A 15 -4.14 -19.46 26.78
C ALA A 15 -5.59 -19.17 27.22
N VAL A 16 -5.81 -18.06 27.93
CA VAL A 16 -7.16 -17.61 28.32
C VAL A 16 -7.96 -17.22 27.09
N GLU A 17 -7.38 -16.43 26.19
CA GLU A 17 -8.07 -16.01 24.97
C GLU A 17 -8.33 -17.19 24.02
N GLN A 18 -7.39 -18.12 23.89
CA GLN A 18 -7.57 -19.35 23.10
C GLN A 18 -8.75 -20.18 23.62
N ALA A 19 -8.87 -20.36 24.94
CA ALA A 19 -9.98 -21.12 25.52
C ALA A 19 -11.35 -20.50 25.22
N HIS A 20 -11.45 -19.16 25.14
CA HIS A 20 -12.68 -18.49 24.74
C HIS A 20 -12.96 -18.68 23.26
N VAL A 21 -11.96 -18.51 22.39
CA VAL A 21 -12.09 -18.74 20.94
C VAL A 21 -12.54 -20.17 20.65
N ASP A 22 -11.95 -21.17 21.32
CA ASP A 22 -12.35 -22.58 21.18
C ASP A 22 -13.84 -22.79 21.51
N LYS A 23 -14.33 -22.16 22.60
CA LYS A 23 -15.75 -22.20 23.00
C LYS A 23 -16.66 -21.58 21.93
N VAL A 24 -16.23 -20.48 21.30
CA VAL A 24 -16.99 -19.82 20.23
C VAL A 24 -17.08 -20.72 19.00
N TYR A 25 -15.96 -21.32 18.57
CA TYR A 25 -15.95 -22.22 17.41
C TYR A 25 -16.76 -23.51 17.65
N GLU A 26 -16.75 -24.04 18.89
CA GLU A 26 -17.62 -25.17 19.26
C GLU A 26 -19.10 -24.79 19.09
N ARG A 27 -19.50 -23.59 19.55
CA ARG A 27 -20.87 -23.09 19.40
C ARG A 27 -21.24 -22.79 17.96
N LEU A 28 -20.33 -22.24 17.18
CA LEU A 28 -20.51 -22.03 15.74
C LEU A 28 -20.76 -23.37 15.04
N ALA A 29 -19.98 -24.41 15.35
CA ALA A 29 -20.13 -25.73 14.75
C ALA A 29 -21.50 -26.36 15.08
N ILE A 30 -22.02 -26.15 16.28
CA ILE A 30 -23.37 -26.57 16.67
C ILE A 30 -24.41 -25.79 15.85
N ALA A 31 -24.31 -24.46 15.81
CA ALA A 31 -25.23 -23.60 15.07
C ALA A 31 -25.26 -23.92 13.56
N THR A 32 -24.10 -24.20 12.95
CA THR A 32 -23.98 -24.60 11.55
C THR A 32 -24.66 -25.94 11.30
N LYS A 33 -24.47 -26.94 12.18
CA LYS A 33 -25.16 -28.23 12.07
C LYS A 33 -26.68 -28.09 12.19
N ASP A 34 -27.16 -27.23 13.08
CA ASP A 34 -28.60 -26.99 13.24
C ASP A 34 -29.19 -26.22 12.05
N ALA A 35 -28.44 -25.26 11.48
CA ALA A 35 -28.82 -24.59 10.24
C ALA A 35 -28.86 -25.56 9.04
N GLN A 36 -27.90 -26.48 8.93
CA GLN A 36 -27.90 -27.53 7.90
C GLN A 36 -29.10 -28.47 8.04
N ARG A 37 -29.42 -28.91 9.27
CA ARG A 37 -30.64 -29.70 9.55
C ARG A 37 -31.91 -28.94 9.19
N ALA A 38 -31.98 -27.65 9.53
CA ALA A 38 -33.11 -26.80 9.17
C ALA A 38 -33.26 -26.63 7.64
N ALA A 39 -32.14 -26.49 6.91
CA ALA A 39 -32.14 -26.44 5.45
C ALA A 39 -32.66 -27.76 4.83
N GLN A 40 -32.16 -28.90 5.31
CA GLN A 40 -32.61 -30.24 4.87
C GLN A 40 -34.08 -30.52 5.22
N ALA A 41 -34.52 -30.09 6.41
CA ALA A 41 -35.92 -30.18 6.81
C ALA A 41 -36.80 -29.26 5.95
N GLY A 42 -36.34 -28.03 5.64
CA GLY A 42 -37.02 -27.11 4.73
C GLY A 42 -37.19 -27.69 3.33
N ALA A 43 -36.13 -28.29 2.78
CA ALA A 43 -36.16 -28.94 1.47
C ALA A 43 -37.11 -30.16 1.41
N SER A 44 -37.26 -30.88 2.53
CA SER A 44 -38.12 -32.06 2.63
C SER A 44 -39.58 -31.77 3.06
N ARG A 45 -39.92 -30.54 3.46
CA ARG A 45 -41.28 -30.15 3.89
C ARG A 45 -42.34 -30.25 2.79
N TYR A 46 -41.96 -30.14 1.53
CA TYR A 46 -42.89 -30.28 0.41
C TYR A 46 -42.26 -31.02 -0.76
N THR A 47 -42.62 -32.29 -0.91
CA THR A 47 -42.43 -33.09 -2.13
C THR A 47 -43.80 -33.37 -2.72
N SER A 48 -44.13 -32.74 -3.85
CA SER A 48 -45.32 -33.11 -4.62
C SER A 48 -45.10 -34.47 -5.28
N ASP A 49 -46.07 -35.38 -5.14
CA ASP A 49 -46.06 -36.69 -5.82
C ASP A 49 -46.32 -36.59 -7.34
N ARG A 50 -46.49 -35.37 -7.89
CA ARG A 50 -46.83 -35.15 -9.31
C ARG A 50 -46.04 -33.98 -9.91
N GLY A 51 -45.32 -34.26 -11.00
CA GLY A 51 -44.41 -33.32 -11.67
C GLY A 51 -45.03 -32.38 -12.71
N ASP A 52 -46.32 -32.52 -13.05
CA ASP A 52 -46.89 -31.84 -14.24
C ASP A 52 -47.71 -30.57 -13.96
N TYR A 53 -48.37 -30.41 -12.80
CA TYR A 53 -49.20 -29.22 -12.50
C TYR A 53 -49.29 -28.90 -11.01
N LEU A 54 -49.07 -27.62 -10.62
CA LEU A 54 -49.33 -27.08 -9.27
C LEU A 54 -50.81 -26.71 -9.12
N ARG A 55 -51.45 -27.02 -7.97
CA ARG A 55 -52.74 -26.41 -7.60
C ARG A 55 -52.53 -25.03 -6.97
N GLU A 56 -53.52 -24.14 -7.06
CA GLU A 56 -53.51 -22.87 -6.30
C GLU A 56 -53.39 -23.10 -4.78
N GLU A 57 -53.93 -24.21 -4.26
CA GLU A 57 -53.85 -24.58 -2.84
C GLU A 57 -52.43 -25.02 -2.40
N ASP A 58 -51.58 -25.46 -3.35
CA ASP A 58 -50.22 -25.93 -3.12
C ASP A 58 -49.17 -24.81 -3.23
N ALA A 59 -49.53 -23.68 -3.85
CA ALA A 59 -48.64 -22.55 -4.08
C ALA A 59 -48.09 -21.95 -2.78
N THR A 60 -48.93 -21.89 -1.73
CA THR A 60 -48.52 -21.39 -0.40
C THR A 60 -47.45 -22.29 0.23
N SER A 61 -47.61 -23.61 0.15
CA SER A 61 -46.67 -24.59 0.72
C SER A 61 -45.32 -24.62 0.00
N VAL A 62 -45.32 -24.47 -1.34
CA VAL A 62 -44.09 -24.33 -2.13
C VAL A 62 -43.38 -23.01 -1.82
N TYR A 63 -44.12 -21.91 -1.71
CA TYR A 63 -43.58 -20.62 -1.31
C TYR A 63 -42.97 -20.67 0.10
N GLU A 64 -43.67 -21.23 1.07
CA GLU A 64 -43.15 -21.41 2.43
C GLU A 64 -41.86 -22.25 2.43
N ARG A 65 -41.85 -23.38 1.71
CA ARG A 65 -40.64 -24.20 1.52
C ARG A 65 -39.49 -23.37 0.98
N ASP A 66 -39.71 -22.61 -0.10
CA ASP A 66 -38.66 -21.83 -0.76
C ASP A 66 -38.15 -20.70 0.14
N VAL A 67 -39.03 -20.05 0.91
CA VAL A 67 -38.65 -19.06 1.91
C VAL A 67 -37.80 -19.67 3.01
N PHE A 68 -38.18 -20.83 3.56
CA PHE A 68 -37.40 -21.52 4.59
C PHE A 68 -36.05 -22.01 4.06
N ALA A 69 -36.02 -22.58 2.85
CA ALA A 69 -34.80 -23.01 2.19
C ALA A 69 -33.87 -21.82 1.91
N TYR A 70 -34.43 -20.70 1.43
CA TYR A 70 -33.69 -19.46 1.19
C TYR A 70 -33.10 -18.88 2.48
N GLN A 71 -33.90 -18.79 3.55
CA GLN A 71 -33.41 -18.29 4.85
C GLN A 71 -32.32 -19.18 5.44
N ALA A 72 -32.48 -20.50 5.35
CA ALA A 72 -31.48 -21.45 5.83
C ALA A 72 -30.19 -21.40 5.00
N ALA A 73 -30.30 -21.35 3.66
CA ALA A 73 -29.15 -21.20 2.76
C ALA A 73 -28.42 -19.88 2.99
N LYS A 74 -29.15 -18.76 3.15
CA LYS A 74 -28.57 -17.46 3.48
C LYS A 74 -27.84 -17.50 4.83
N ARG A 75 -28.42 -18.15 5.85
CA ARG A 75 -27.77 -18.31 7.16
C ARG A 75 -26.52 -19.18 7.06
N LEU A 76 -26.55 -20.26 6.28
CA LEU A 76 -25.37 -21.11 6.03
C LEU A 76 -24.26 -20.32 5.35
N ALA A 77 -24.57 -19.58 4.28
CA ALA A 77 -23.59 -18.79 3.55
C ALA A 77 -22.89 -17.78 4.45
N VAL A 78 -23.61 -17.13 5.38
CA VAL A 78 -23.02 -16.22 6.37
C VAL A 78 -22.10 -16.96 7.34
N LEU A 79 -22.49 -18.15 7.82
CA LEU A 79 -21.68 -18.93 8.75
C LEU A 79 -20.44 -19.55 8.06
N GLU A 80 -20.53 -19.86 6.76
CA GLU A 80 -19.43 -20.43 5.98
C GLU A 80 -18.44 -19.36 5.51
N ALA A 81 -18.90 -18.17 5.15
CA ALA A 81 -18.06 -17.09 4.63
C ALA A 81 -17.04 -16.53 5.64
N GLU A 82 -17.32 -16.61 6.94
CA GLU A 82 -16.56 -15.91 7.99
C GLU A 82 -15.87 -16.88 8.95
N HIS A 83 -15.07 -17.82 8.42
CA HIS A 83 -14.38 -18.82 9.23
C HIS A 83 -13.06 -18.34 9.84
N GLU A 84 -12.35 -17.41 9.19
CA GLU A 84 -11.04 -16.96 9.65
C GLU A 84 -11.19 -15.71 10.54
N GLY A 85 -10.59 -15.74 11.73
CA GLY A 85 -10.55 -14.58 12.61
C GLY A 85 -11.92 -14.10 13.12
N LEU A 86 -12.81 -15.05 13.47
CA LEU A 86 -14.18 -14.76 13.92
C LEU A 86 -14.22 -13.79 15.10
N VAL A 87 -13.34 -13.98 16.09
CA VAL A 87 -13.17 -13.11 17.26
C VAL A 87 -11.86 -12.35 17.09
N PHE A 88 -11.93 -11.03 17.08
CA PHE A 88 -10.76 -10.17 16.87
C PHE A 88 -10.59 -9.11 17.97
N GLY A 89 -11.56 -8.99 18.89
CA GLY A 89 -11.53 -7.94 19.89
C GLY A 89 -12.12 -8.37 21.23
N ARG A 90 -11.66 -7.71 22.29
CA ARG A 90 -12.19 -7.80 23.65
C ARG A 90 -12.18 -6.42 24.31
N LEU A 91 -13.23 -6.11 25.04
CA LEU A 91 -13.36 -4.90 25.85
C LEU A 91 -13.53 -5.30 27.31
N ASP A 92 -12.71 -4.73 28.18
CA ASP A 92 -12.92 -4.82 29.62
C ASP A 92 -13.56 -3.53 30.10
N LEU A 93 -14.74 -3.64 30.69
CA LEU A 93 -15.59 -2.52 31.08
C LEU A 93 -15.40 -2.13 32.56
N THR A 94 -15.76 -0.90 32.90
CA THR A 94 -15.65 -0.38 34.28
C THR A 94 -16.55 -1.10 35.29
N ASN A 95 -17.61 -1.75 34.81
CA ASN A 95 -18.52 -2.56 35.63
C ASN A 95 -17.97 -3.96 35.97
N GLY A 96 -16.83 -4.35 35.39
CA GLY A 96 -16.20 -5.66 35.56
C GLY A 96 -16.60 -6.71 34.51
N ASP A 97 -17.50 -6.36 33.58
CA ASP A 97 -17.90 -7.23 32.48
C ASP A 97 -16.85 -7.23 31.36
N THR A 98 -16.89 -8.28 30.54
CA THR A 98 -16.00 -8.44 29.39
C THR A 98 -16.82 -8.72 28.14
N ASP A 99 -16.70 -7.85 27.15
CA ASP A 99 -17.39 -7.98 25.87
C ASP A 99 -16.41 -8.41 24.78
N TYR A 100 -16.70 -9.52 24.10
CA TYR A 100 -15.93 -9.96 22.94
C TYR A 100 -16.56 -9.46 21.65
N ILE A 101 -15.74 -8.93 20.75
CA ILE A 101 -16.16 -8.37 19.47
C ILE A 101 -15.69 -9.29 18.35
N GLY A 102 -16.57 -9.55 17.40
CA GLY A 102 -16.28 -10.43 16.27
C GLY A 102 -17.16 -10.17 15.06
N ARG A 103 -16.94 -10.99 14.02
CA ARG A 103 -17.57 -10.81 12.71
C ARG A 103 -19.04 -11.20 12.68
N ILE A 104 -19.40 -12.19 13.50
CA ILE A 104 -20.75 -12.73 13.64
C ILE A 104 -21.11 -12.75 15.11
N GLY A 105 -22.34 -12.36 15.43
CA GLY A 105 -22.89 -12.52 16.77
C GLY A 105 -23.11 -13.99 17.12
N VAL A 106 -22.40 -14.49 18.13
CA VAL A 106 -22.53 -15.86 18.64
C VAL A 106 -23.05 -15.79 20.09
N HIS A 107 -24.04 -16.60 20.39
CA HIS A 107 -24.64 -16.68 21.72
C HIS A 107 -24.45 -18.10 22.27
N ASP A 108 -24.46 -18.24 23.59
CA ASP A 108 -24.49 -19.54 24.24
C ASP A 108 -25.91 -20.11 24.37
N ASP A 109 -26.06 -21.21 25.12
CA ASP A 109 -27.36 -21.88 25.33
C ASP A 109 -28.35 -21.04 26.13
N ASP A 110 -27.85 -20.13 26.97
CA ASP A 110 -28.66 -19.24 27.80
C ASP A 110 -28.97 -17.92 27.09
N TYR A 111 -28.59 -17.82 25.80
CA TYR A 111 -28.70 -16.62 24.96
C TYR A 111 -27.84 -15.45 25.43
N GLU A 112 -26.79 -15.70 26.23
CA GLU A 112 -25.80 -14.69 26.54
C GLU A 112 -24.83 -14.52 25.36
N PRO A 113 -24.44 -13.28 25.00
CA PRO A 113 -23.57 -13.03 23.87
C PRO A 113 -22.14 -13.48 24.20
N LEU A 114 -21.67 -14.54 23.53
CA LEU A 114 -20.26 -14.94 23.57
C LEU A 114 -19.40 -14.04 22.68
N VAL A 115 -19.99 -13.55 21.58
CA VAL A 115 -19.38 -12.64 20.62
C VAL A 115 -20.45 -11.66 20.16
N ILE A 116 -20.15 -10.37 20.27
CA ILE A 116 -20.95 -9.29 19.77
C ILE A 116 -20.53 -9.03 18.32
N ASP A 117 -21.52 -9.00 17.42
CA ASP A 117 -21.29 -8.58 16.03
C ASP A 117 -20.76 -7.14 16.03
N TRP A 118 -19.61 -6.92 15.40
CA TRP A 118 -18.98 -5.60 15.27
C TRP A 118 -19.89 -4.51 14.69
N ARG A 119 -20.92 -4.93 13.96
CA ARG A 119 -21.95 -4.06 13.37
C ARG A 119 -22.95 -3.55 14.40
N ALA A 120 -23.03 -4.17 15.57
CA ALA A 120 -23.95 -3.80 16.63
C ALA A 120 -23.51 -2.51 17.33
N ARG A 121 -24.48 -1.78 17.90
CA ARG A 121 -24.21 -0.57 18.69
C ARG A 121 -23.43 -0.87 19.97
N ALA A 122 -23.53 -2.10 20.50
CA ALA A 122 -22.76 -2.52 21.67
C ALA A 122 -21.25 -2.60 21.37
N ALA A 123 -20.85 -2.82 20.12
CA ALA A 123 -19.44 -2.82 19.70
C ALA A 123 -18.89 -1.40 19.43
N GLU A 124 -19.73 -0.35 19.53
CA GLU A 124 -19.33 1.05 19.29
C GLU A 124 -18.08 1.49 20.08
N PRO A 125 -17.95 1.18 21.39
CA PRO A 125 -16.77 1.57 22.16
C PRO A 125 -15.47 0.99 21.59
N PHE A 126 -15.50 -0.17 20.94
CA PHE A 126 -14.29 -0.77 20.36
C PHE A 126 -13.61 0.15 19.32
N TYR A 127 -14.40 0.90 18.55
CA TYR A 127 -13.91 1.78 17.49
C TYR A 127 -13.84 3.25 17.88
N ARG A 128 -14.71 3.69 18.81
CA ARG A 128 -14.87 5.12 19.14
C ARG A 128 -14.28 5.52 20.48
N ALA A 129 -14.05 4.58 21.39
CA ALA A 129 -13.45 4.88 22.67
C ALA A 129 -11.99 5.29 22.46
N THR A 130 -11.61 6.36 23.16
CA THR A 130 -10.25 6.89 23.22
C THR A 130 -9.92 7.17 24.68
N ALA A 131 -8.66 7.41 25.00
CA ALA A 131 -8.31 7.70 26.39
C ALA A 131 -8.91 9.02 26.92
N ALA A 132 -9.26 9.96 26.03
CA ALA A 132 -9.96 11.19 26.41
C ALA A 132 -11.46 10.98 26.68
N ASP A 133 -12.07 10.01 26.00
CA ASP A 133 -13.47 9.63 26.15
C ASP A 133 -13.59 8.09 26.06
N PRO A 134 -13.37 7.39 27.18
CA PRO A 134 -13.23 5.93 27.21
C PRO A 134 -14.54 5.15 27.00
N MET A 135 -15.71 5.80 27.02
CA MET A 135 -17.03 5.14 26.86
C MET A 135 -17.21 3.91 27.77
N ASP A 136 -16.84 4.03 29.05
CA ASP A 136 -16.87 2.98 30.08
C ASP A 136 -15.93 1.78 29.84
N VAL A 137 -14.97 1.90 28.91
CA VAL A 137 -13.94 0.88 28.63
C VAL A 137 -12.66 1.19 29.40
N ILE A 138 -12.15 0.20 30.14
CA ILE A 138 -10.84 0.26 30.79
C ILE A 138 -9.75 -0.11 29.78
N ARG A 139 -9.87 -1.28 29.18
CA ARG A 139 -8.88 -1.88 28.29
C ARG A 139 -9.56 -2.38 27.03
N ARG A 140 -8.98 -2.05 25.89
CA ARG A 140 -9.30 -2.63 24.60
C ARG A 140 -8.19 -3.60 24.23
N ARG A 141 -8.55 -4.85 23.99
CA ARG A 141 -7.63 -5.89 23.53
C ARG A 141 -7.98 -6.27 22.09
N VAL A 142 -6.98 -6.25 21.22
CA VAL A 142 -7.07 -6.75 19.85
C VAL A 142 -6.47 -8.16 19.84
N LEU A 143 -7.24 -9.11 19.33
CA LEU A 143 -6.86 -10.52 19.20
C LEU A 143 -6.45 -10.79 17.76
N ARG A 144 -5.28 -11.38 17.59
CA ARG A 144 -4.80 -11.86 16.30
C ARG A 144 -5.06 -13.34 16.24
N CYS A 145 -5.94 -13.74 15.32
CA CYS A 145 -6.33 -15.11 15.12
C CYS A 145 -5.94 -15.52 13.70
N ARG A 146 -5.36 -16.71 13.56
CA ARG A 146 -5.21 -17.40 12.27
C ARG A 146 -6.03 -18.67 12.37
N ASP A 147 -7.03 -18.79 11.51
CA ASP A 147 -8.09 -19.78 11.65
C ASP A 147 -8.70 -19.74 13.08
N ASP A 148 -8.64 -20.85 13.80
CA ASP A 148 -9.10 -21.04 15.17
C ASP A 148 -8.04 -20.75 16.24
N ARG A 149 -6.82 -20.33 15.86
CA ARG A 149 -5.70 -20.14 16.80
C ARG A 149 -5.36 -18.68 17.05
N VAL A 150 -5.28 -18.30 18.32
CA VAL A 150 -4.81 -16.98 18.77
C VAL A 150 -3.28 -16.94 18.69
N ILE A 151 -2.76 -16.19 17.71
CA ILE A 151 -1.32 -16.02 17.47
C ILE A 151 -0.73 -14.85 18.26
N GLY A 152 -1.55 -13.92 18.73
CA GLY A 152 -1.07 -12.75 19.44
C GLY A 152 -2.17 -11.88 20.00
N ILE A 153 -1.79 -11.04 20.95
CA ILE A 153 -2.68 -10.07 21.61
C ILE A 153 -1.98 -8.72 21.73
N GLU A 154 -2.76 -7.66 21.63
CA GLU A 154 -2.30 -6.28 21.80
C GLU A 154 -3.32 -5.50 22.61
N ASP A 155 -2.86 -4.86 23.70
CA ASP A 155 -3.70 -4.12 24.62
C ASP A 155 -3.51 -2.61 24.46
N ASP A 156 -4.62 -1.89 24.47
CA ASP A 156 -4.70 -0.44 24.58
C ASP A 156 -5.43 -0.07 25.87
N LEU A 157 -4.77 0.70 26.73
CA LEU A 157 -5.29 1.11 28.02
C LEU A 157 -5.94 2.49 27.88
N LEU A 158 -7.27 2.52 27.90
CA LEU A 158 -8.06 3.74 27.69
C LEU A 158 -8.31 4.47 29.01
N ASP A 159 -8.65 3.76 30.08
CA ASP A 159 -8.83 4.34 31.42
C ASP A 159 -7.89 3.71 32.45
N GLY A 160 -6.71 4.31 32.61
CA GLY A 160 -5.74 3.91 33.61
C GLY A 160 -6.12 4.26 35.06
N ALA A 161 -7.11 5.12 35.30
CA ALA A 161 -7.55 5.50 36.63
C ALA A 161 -8.50 4.47 37.25
N SER A 162 -9.36 3.87 36.42
CA SER A 162 -10.27 2.79 36.83
C SER A 162 -9.66 1.40 36.70
N ALA A 163 -8.45 1.28 36.13
CA ALA A 163 -7.77 0.01 35.92
C ALA A 163 -7.35 -0.68 37.24
N PRO A 164 -7.58 -2.01 37.38
CA PRO A 164 -7.02 -2.79 38.47
C PRO A 164 -5.48 -2.70 38.51
N VAL A 165 -4.89 -2.69 39.71
CA VAL A 165 -3.44 -2.51 39.92
C VAL A 165 -2.62 -3.60 39.22
N ASP A 166 -3.14 -4.82 39.15
CA ASP A 166 -2.48 -6.00 38.58
C ASP A 166 -3.00 -6.36 37.18
N LEU A 167 -3.66 -5.43 36.47
CA LEU A 167 -4.12 -5.70 35.11
C LEU A 167 -2.89 -5.83 34.17
N PRO A 168 -2.67 -7.00 33.54
CA PRO A 168 -1.60 -7.16 32.57
C PRO A 168 -1.97 -6.34 31.32
N VAL A 169 -1.03 -5.53 30.84
CA VAL A 169 -1.18 -4.78 29.59
C VAL A 169 -0.02 -5.20 28.70
N ILE A 170 -0.33 -5.74 27.53
CA ILE A 170 0.62 -6.37 26.61
C ILE A 170 0.71 -5.54 25.32
N GLY A 171 1.90 -5.47 24.73
CA GLY A 171 2.14 -4.71 23.50
C GLY A 171 2.37 -3.23 23.76
N GLU A 172 1.94 -2.37 22.84
CA GLU A 172 2.24 -0.93 22.90
C GLU A 172 1.60 -0.20 24.08
N GLY A 173 0.40 -0.62 24.50
CA GLY A 173 -0.26 -0.08 25.68
C GLY A 173 0.51 -0.32 26.97
N ALA A 174 1.41 -1.33 27.01
CA ALA A 174 2.24 -1.62 28.18
C ALA A 174 3.17 -0.43 28.51
N LEU A 175 3.68 0.25 27.48
CA LEU A 175 4.56 1.41 27.62
C LEU A 175 3.79 2.61 28.17
N MET A 176 2.61 2.89 27.62
CA MET A 176 1.73 3.97 28.12
C MET A 176 1.25 3.70 29.54
N ALA A 177 0.93 2.44 29.87
CA ALA A 177 0.58 2.03 31.22
C ALA A 177 1.77 2.17 32.20
N ALA A 178 3.00 1.89 31.76
CA ALA A 178 4.20 2.10 32.56
C ALA A 178 4.46 3.60 32.83
N LEU A 179 4.32 4.45 31.81
CA LEU A 179 4.44 5.91 31.94
C LEU A 179 3.36 6.49 32.87
N SER A 180 2.12 6.01 32.74
CA SER A 180 1.00 6.43 33.59
C SER A 180 1.16 6.03 35.06
N ARG A 181 1.83 4.89 35.31
CA ARG A 181 2.15 4.37 36.65
C ARG A 181 3.37 5.04 37.29
N ALA A 182 4.25 5.68 36.51
CA ALA A 182 5.41 6.39 37.04
C ALA A 182 4.95 7.55 37.94
N ARG A 183 5.41 7.56 39.20
CA ARG A 183 4.94 8.50 40.23
C ARG A 183 5.48 9.92 39.97
N GLY A 184 4.66 10.79 39.39
CA GLY A 184 4.91 12.23 39.30
C GLY A 184 3.76 12.98 38.61
N HIS A 185 3.38 14.16 39.12
CA HIS A 185 2.30 14.98 38.52
C HIS A 185 2.61 15.37 37.07
N GLN A 186 3.87 15.69 36.76
CA GLN A 186 4.31 16.06 35.40
C GLN A 186 4.12 14.94 34.38
N MET A 187 4.37 13.68 34.73
CA MET A 187 4.25 12.57 33.78
C MET A 187 2.78 12.29 33.41
N ARG A 188 1.85 12.45 34.37
CA ARG A 188 0.41 12.32 34.10
C ARG A 188 -0.09 13.42 33.17
N ASP A 189 0.37 14.65 33.36
CA ASP A 189 0.00 15.78 32.50
C ASP A 189 0.55 15.59 31.07
N ILE A 190 1.76 15.03 30.93
CA ILE A 190 2.34 14.67 29.62
C ILE A 190 1.50 13.59 28.92
N VAL A 191 1.17 12.49 29.61
CA VAL A 191 0.35 11.41 29.02
C VAL A 191 -1.03 11.93 28.60
N ALA A 192 -1.68 12.75 29.43
CA ALA A 192 -2.95 13.37 29.09
C ALA A 192 -2.83 14.29 27.86
N THR A 193 -1.72 15.02 27.73
CA THR A 193 -1.44 15.85 26.55
C THR A 193 -1.26 15.00 25.29
N ILE A 194 -0.47 13.91 25.37
CA ILE A 194 -0.28 12.97 24.26
C ILE A 194 -1.63 12.39 23.81
N GLN A 195 -2.42 11.89 24.76
CA GLN A 195 -3.72 11.29 24.47
C GLN A 195 -4.72 12.31 23.91
N GLY A 196 -4.68 13.56 24.37
CA GLY A 196 -5.47 14.66 23.83
C GLY A 196 -5.11 15.00 22.38
N GLU A 197 -3.80 15.13 22.06
CA GLU A 197 -3.31 15.35 20.69
C GLU A 197 -3.73 14.20 19.75
N GLN A 198 -3.66 12.95 20.24
CA GLN A 198 -4.08 11.76 19.49
C GLN A 198 -5.59 11.73 19.25
N ASP A 199 -6.42 12.01 20.26
CA ASP A 199 -7.89 12.02 20.14
C ASP A 199 -8.37 13.05 19.12
N GLU A 200 -7.81 14.25 19.13
CA GLU A 200 -8.17 15.32 18.20
C GLU A 200 -7.91 14.88 16.73
N ALA A 201 -6.75 14.25 16.49
CA ALA A 201 -6.39 13.72 15.17
C ALA A 201 -7.31 12.55 14.74
N ILE A 202 -7.64 11.63 15.67
CA ILE A 202 -8.52 10.48 15.39
C ILE A 202 -9.93 10.95 15.02
N ARG A 203 -10.50 11.88 15.80
CA ARG A 203 -11.89 12.32 15.67
C ARG A 203 -12.11 13.43 14.65
N ALA A 204 -11.05 13.96 14.04
CA ALA A 204 -11.18 15.04 13.06
C ALA A 204 -12.13 14.64 11.91
N PRO A 205 -12.95 15.56 11.37
CA PRO A 205 -13.89 15.25 10.30
C PRO A 205 -13.21 14.61 9.08
N TYR A 206 -13.90 13.73 8.38
CA TYR A 206 -13.33 13.03 7.22
C TYR A 206 -13.13 13.92 6.00
N GLN A 207 -13.91 15.01 5.83
CA GLN A 207 -13.86 15.80 4.60
C GLN A 207 -12.52 16.53 4.43
N GLY A 208 -11.94 16.42 3.22
CA GLY A 208 -10.71 17.09 2.85
C GLY A 208 -9.46 16.26 3.15
N VAL A 209 -8.37 16.94 3.50
CA VAL A 209 -7.07 16.34 3.75
C VAL A 209 -6.67 16.57 5.21
N THR A 210 -6.39 15.49 5.92
CA THR A 210 -5.83 15.52 7.28
C THR A 210 -4.38 15.06 7.22
N ILE A 211 -3.47 15.92 7.66
CA ILE A 211 -2.04 15.63 7.75
C ILE A 211 -1.70 15.38 9.22
N ILE A 212 -1.16 14.21 9.53
CA ILE A 212 -0.65 13.86 10.85
C ILE A 212 0.88 13.85 10.75
N SER A 213 1.50 14.93 11.23
CA SER A 213 2.95 15.08 11.25
C SER A 213 3.50 14.75 12.63
N GLY A 214 4.60 14.00 12.70
CA GLY A 214 5.28 13.74 13.96
C GLY A 214 6.60 13.06 13.72
N GLY A 215 7.56 13.29 14.62
CA GLY A 215 8.85 12.61 14.54
C GLY A 215 8.78 11.12 14.87
N PRO A 216 9.92 10.41 14.84
CA PRO A 216 9.96 9.01 15.23
C PRO A 216 9.54 8.83 16.70
N GLY A 217 8.83 7.76 16.98
CA GLY A 217 8.42 7.39 18.32
C GLY A 217 7.23 8.14 18.92
N THR A 218 6.50 8.93 18.12
CA THR A 218 5.28 9.64 18.55
C THR A 218 3.98 8.83 18.38
N GLY A 219 4.04 7.63 17.79
CA GLY A 219 2.86 6.78 17.55
C GLY A 219 1.98 7.21 16.37
N LYS A 220 2.49 8.03 15.44
CA LYS A 220 1.74 8.59 14.30
C LYS A 220 0.98 7.57 13.46
N THR A 221 1.61 6.42 13.17
CA THR A 221 1.03 5.32 12.39
C THR A 221 -0.21 4.75 13.08
N VAL A 222 -0.10 4.43 14.37
CA VAL A 222 -1.19 3.85 15.16
C VAL A 222 -2.38 4.82 15.26
N VAL A 223 -2.09 6.11 15.42
CA VAL A 223 -3.11 7.17 15.40
C VAL A 223 -3.82 7.23 14.06
N ALA A 224 -3.09 7.09 12.95
CA ALA A 224 -3.64 7.04 11.60
C ALA A 224 -4.58 5.83 11.41
N LEU A 225 -4.17 4.68 11.92
CA LEU A 225 -4.96 3.44 11.84
C LEU A 225 -6.22 3.52 12.71
N HIS A 226 -6.11 4.02 13.93
CA HIS A 226 -7.26 4.29 14.79
C HIS A 226 -8.22 5.29 14.14
N ARG A 227 -7.69 6.33 13.47
CA ARG A 227 -8.50 7.25 12.67
C ARG A 227 -9.25 6.53 11.54
N ALA A 228 -8.57 5.70 10.75
CA ALA A 228 -9.21 4.95 9.68
C ALA A 228 -10.33 4.05 10.21
N ALA A 229 -10.10 3.33 11.32
CA ALA A 229 -11.10 2.51 12.00
C ALA A 229 -12.29 3.36 12.51
N TYR A 230 -12.00 4.50 13.14
CA TYR A 230 -13.03 5.45 13.61
C TYR A 230 -13.91 5.95 12.46
N LEU A 231 -13.30 6.31 11.31
CA LEU A 231 -14.01 6.80 10.13
C LEU A 231 -14.86 5.70 9.47
N LEU A 232 -14.30 4.49 9.33
CA LEU A 232 -15.02 3.31 8.82
C LEU A 232 -16.28 3.02 9.64
N TYR A 233 -16.18 3.07 10.97
CA TYR A 233 -17.33 2.84 11.84
C TYR A 233 -18.33 3.99 11.78
N THR A 234 -17.86 5.24 11.95
CA THR A 234 -18.73 6.42 12.06
C THR A 234 -19.44 6.76 10.74
N HIS A 235 -18.82 6.47 9.60
CA HIS A 235 -19.35 6.78 8.26
C HIS A 235 -19.46 5.53 7.38
N ARG A 236 -19.85 4.42 7.99
CA ARG A 236 -19.96 3.08 7.41
C ARG A 236 -20.58 3.02 6.01
N ARG A 237 -21.74 3.65 5.82
CA ARG A 237 -22.44 3.65 4.50
C ARG A 237 -21.60 4.17 3.34
N ARG A 238 -20.69 5.09 3.59
CA ARG A 238 -19.83 5.70 2.55
C ARG A 238 -18.61 4.83 2.28
N PHE A 239 -17.96 4.35 3.32
CA PHE A 239 -16.67 3.66 3.21
C PHE A 239 -16.80 2.15 2.94
N GLU A 240 -17.89 1.49 3.33
CA GLU A 240 -18.12 0.08 2.94
C GLU A 240 -18.31 -0.07 1.43
N GLN A 241 -19.00 0.88 0.78
CA GLN A 241 -19.22 0.85 -0.67
C GLN A 241 -18.07 1.47 -1.46
N GLY A 242 -17.40 2.46 -0.87
CA GLY A 242 -16.37 3.24 -1.52
C GLY A 242 -14.95 2.78 -1.26
N GLY A 243 -14.72 1.85 -0.31
CA GLY A 243 -13.40 1.35 0.03
C GLY A 243 -12.47 2.38 0.72
N VAL A 244 -11.47 1.84 1.42
CA VAL A 244 -10.37 2.57 2.05
C VAL A 244 -9.05 1.97 1.56
N LEU A 245 -8.24 2.78 0.89
CA LEU A 245 -6.89 2.38 0.47
C LEU A 245 -5.89 2.81 1.53
N VAL A 246 -5.11 1.88 2.05
CA VAL A 246 -3.96 2.16 2.93
C VAL A 246 -2.68 1.89 2.16
N VAL A 247 -1.84 2.91 2.06
CA VAL A 247 -0.56 2.87 1.35
C VAL A 247 0.58 3.12 2.31
N GLY A 248 1.67 2.40 2.12
CA GLY A 248 2.87 2.49 2.94
C GLY A 248 4.09 1.90 2.24
N PRO A 249 5.26 1.99 2.86
CA PRO A 249 6.54 1.89 2.17
C PRO A 249 6.92 0.47 1.72
N SER A 250 6.48 -0.57 2.44
CA SER A 250 6.91 -1.96 2.17
C SER A 250 5.83 -2.97 2.53
N ASP A 251 5.94 -4.19 1.99
CA ASP A 251 4.99 -5.28 2.27
C ASP A 251 5.11 -5.78 3.71
N VAL A 252 6.31 -5.78 4.28
CA VAL A 252 6.52 -6.10 5.71
C VAL A 252 5.74 -5.13 6.59
N PHE A 253 5.74 -3.85 6.23
CA PHE A 253 4.96 -2.84 6.92
C PHE A 253 3.45 -3.03 6.73
N MET A 254 3.00 -3.47 5.54
CA MET A 254 1.60 -3.85 5.31
C MET A 254 1.17 -5.02 6.20
N THR A 255 1.99 -6.07 6.33
CA THR A 255 1.73 -7.18 7.24
C THR A 255 1.69 -6.74 8.70
N TYR A 256 2.41 -5.67 9.07
CA TYR A 256 2.30 -5.08 10.40
C TYR A 256 0.97 -4.31 10.56
N ILE A 257 0.56 -3.51 9.58
CA ILE A 257 -0.72 -2.77 9.61
C ILE A 257 -1.91 -3.72 9.70
N GLU A 258 -1.88 -4.83 8.95
CA GLU A 258 -2.91 -5.86 8.98
C GLU A 258 -3.16 -6.41 10.40
N ARG A 259 -2.14 -6.36 11.27
CA ARG A 259 -2.24 -6.78 12.68
C ARG A 259 -3.02 -5.81 13.55
N VAL A 260 -2.99 -4.51 13.23
CA VAL A 260 -3.54 -3.41 14.05
C VAL A 260 -4.93 -3.00 13.58
N LEU A 261 -5.21 -3.16 12.29
CA LEU A 261 -6.51 -2.89 11.70
C LEU A 261 -7.14 -4.24 11.32
N PRO A 262 -7.64 -5.03 12.30
CA PRO A 262 -8.25 -6.32 12.01
C PRO A 262 -9.38 -6.10 11.02
N SER A 263 -9.19 -6.63 9.80
CA SER A 263 -10.17 -6.87 8.73
C SER A 263 -11.57 -6.33 9.01
N LEU A 264 -11.69 -4.99 9.03
CA LEU A 264 -12.94 -4.28 9.22
C LEU A 264 -13.75 -4.38 7.93
N GLY A 265 -14.43 -5.52 7.74
CA GLY A 265 -15.06 -5.88 6.48
C GLY A 265 -14.00 -6.11 5.41
N GLU A 266 -13.69 -7.39 5.17
CA GLU A 266 -12.67 -7.89 4.22
C GLU A 266 -12.67 -7.19 2.84
N GLU A 267 -13.82 -6.69 2.40
CA GLU A 267 -13.98 -6.01 1.11
C GLU A 267 -13.77 -4.49 1.15
N SER A 268 -13.71 -3.88 2.33
CA SER A 268 -13.73 -2.41 2.46
C SER A 268 -12.37 -1.76 2.68
N VAL A 269 -11.33 -2.52 3.06
CA VAL A 269 -9.98 -2.00 3.26
C VAL A 269 -9.01 -2.73 2.35
N THR A 270 -8.31 -1.97 1.50
CA THR A 270 -7.28 -2.48 0.61
C THR A 270 -5.92 -1.98 1.09
N LEU A 271 -5.03 -2.90 1.46
CA LEU A 271 -3.66 -2.60 1.87
C LEU A 271 -2.74 -2.78 0.66
N ARG A 272 -1.95 -1.77 0.29
CA ARG A 272 -0.96 -1.87 -0.80
C ARG A 272 0.34 -1.20 -0.40
N SER A 273 1.46 -1.86 -0.67
CA SER A 273 2.75 -1.18 -0.73
C SER A 273 2.78 -0.23 -1.93
N VAL A 274 3.62 0.81 -1.90
CA VAL A 274 3.72 1.78 -3.02
C VAL A 274 4.01 1.09 -4.37
N GLY A 275 4.81 0.00 -4.36
CA GLY A 275 5.14 -0.79 -5.55
C GLY A 275 3.97 -1.63 -6.09
N SER A 276 3.01 -1.99 -5.25
CA SER A 276 1.84 -2.81 -5.63
C SER A 276 0.58 -1.96 -5.90
N VAL A 277 0.62 -0.64 -5.71
CA VAL A 277 -0.52 0.26 -6.02
C VAL A 277 -1.13 0.05 -7.41
N PRO A 278 -0.38 -0.13 -8.51
CA PRO A 278 -0.95 -0.26 -9.85
C PRO A 278 -1.58 -1.63 -10.14
N SER A 279 -1.56 -2.56 -9.18
CA SER A 279 -2.11 -3.93 -9.31
C SER A 279 -3.59 -3.99 -9.72
N ASP A 280 -4.35 -2.91 -9.55
CA ASP A 280 -5.72 -2.77 -10.03
C ASP A 280 -5.82 -2.69 -11.56
N VAL A 281 -4.78 -2.20 -12.24
CA VAL A 281 -4.80 -2.02 -13.70
C VAL A 281 -3.69 -2.77 -14.43
N LEU A 282 -2.57 -3.04 -13.76
CA LEU A 282 -1.43 -3.77 -14.31
C LEU A 282 -1.05 -4.89 -13.34
N PRO A 283 -0.81 -6.14 -13.81
CA PRO A 283 -0.32 -7.22 -12.97
C PRO A 283 1.18 -7.03 -12.68
N VAL A 284 1.54 -5.94 -12.01
CA VAL A 284 2.90 -5.56 -11.63
C VAL A 284 2.95 -5.42 -10.13
N ASP A 285 3.88 -6.15 -9.52
CA ASP A 285 4.28 -5.98 -8.13
C ASP A 285 5.80 -5.77 -8.12
N ALA A 286 6.24 -4.65 -7.56
CA ALA A 286 7.62 -4.19 -7.66
C ALA A 286 8.22 -4.01 -6.27
N HIS A 287 9.26 -4.79 -5.98
CA HIS A 287 10.03 -4.69 -4.72
C HIS A 287 11.44 -4.15 -4.94
N ARG A 288 11.94 -4.12 -6.19
CA ARG A 288 13.29 -3.61 -6.49
C ARG A 288 13.35 -2.10 -6.31
N THR A 289 14.42 -1.64 -5.66
CA THR A 289 14.74 -0.21 -5.53
C THR A 289 15.82 0.18 -6.54
N ASP A 290 15.64 1.32 -7.20
CA ASP A 290 16.66 1.90 -8.08
C ASP A 290 17.74 2.61 -7.26
N ASP A 291 18.90 2.87 -7.90
CA ASP A 291 19.85 3.84 -7.35
C ASP A 291 19.15 5.18 -7.10
N SER A 292 19.55 5.82 -6.00
CA SER A 292 19.05 7.08 -5.49
C SER A 292 18.84 8.15 -6.56
N ARG A 293 19.79 8.33 -7.49
CA ARG A 293 19.66 9.35 -8.54
C ARG A 293 18.64 9.00 -9.60
N ALA A 294 18.62 7.74 -10.05
CA ALA A 294 17.62 7.26 -11.00
C ALA A 294 16.20 7.35 -10.39
N ALA A 295 16.04 7.01 -9.11
CA ALA A 295 14.78 7.15 -8.39
C ALA A 295 14.30 8.61 -8.32
N VAL A 296 15.20 9.58 -8.10
CA VAL A 296 14.87 11.02 -8.12
C VAL A 296 14.44 11.48 -9.51
N ILE A 297 15.14 11.06 -10.57
CA ILE A 297 14.77 11.42 -11.95
C ILE A 297 13.39 10.85 -12.30
N LYS A 298 13.17 9.55 -12.04
CA LYS A 298 11.90 8.86 -12.31
C LYS A 298 10.74 9.41 -11.47
N GLY A 299 11.00 9.84 -10.23
CA GLY A 299 9.99 10.38 -9.32
C GLY A 299 9.54 11.81 -9.62
N SER A 300 10.29 12.56 -10.45
CA SER A 300 9.98 13.97 -10.76
C SER A 300 8.85 14.10 -11.78
N VAL A 301 8.06 15.17 -11.65
CA VAL A 301 6.96 15.54 -12.56
C VAL A 301 7.46 15.81 -13.98
N ARG A 302 8.76 16.12 -14.17
CA ARG A 302 9.38 16.22 -15.52
C ARG A 302 9.14 14.96 -16.35
N MET A 303 9.02 13.79 -15.71
CA MET A 303 8.73 12.55 -16.41
C MET A 303 7.35 12.53 -17.07
N VAL A 304 6.37 13.30 -16.61
CA VAL A 304 5.06 13.41 -17.28
C VAL A 304 5.23 13.88 -18.73
N ASP A 305 6.05 14.90 -18.95
CA ASP A 305 6.31 15.43 -20.30
C ASP A 305 7.13 14.44 -21.13
N VAL A 306 8.08 13.73 -20.51
CA VAL A 306 8.86 12.66 -21.17
C VAL A 306 7.93 11.54 -21.64
N LEU A 307 7.02 11.06 -20.79
CA LEU A 307 6.05 10.01 -21.11
C LEU A 307 5.02 10.48 -22.15
N ALA A 308 4.53 11.72 -22.06
CA ALA A 308 3.64 12.28 -23.06
C ALA A 308 4.31 12.36 -24.45
N ARG A 309 5.59 12.73 -24.51
CA ARG A 309 6.39 12.70 -25.74
C ARG A 309 6.64 11.26 -26.22
N LEU A 310 6.88 10.32 -25.31
CA LEU A 310 7.10 8.91 -25.61
C LEU A 310 5.89 8.29 -26.32
N VAL A 311 4.69 8.51 -25.80
CA VAL A 311 3.43 8.03 -26.41
C VAL A 311 3.22 8.65 -27.80
N GLN A 312 3.65 9.89 -28.02
CA GLN A 312 3.56 10.53 -29.34
C GLN A 312 4.53 9.93 -30.37
N VAL A 313 5.69 9.41 -29.96
CA VAL A 313 6.65 8.78 -30.86
C VAL A 313 6.14 7.38 -31.26
N PRO A 314 5.95 7.07 -32.56
CA PRO A 314 5.47 5.76 -32.99
C PRO A 314 6.35 4.61 -32.46
N ALA A 315 5.73 3.51 -32.02
CA ALA A 315 6.43 2.35 -31.45
C ALA A 315 7.47 1.75 -32.42
N THR A 316 7.19 1.80 -33.72
CA THR A 316 8.04 1.31 -34.82
C THR A 316 9.41 1.97 -34.93
N VAL A 317 9.61 3.11 -34.28
CA VAL A 317 10.91 3.81 -34.21
C VAL A 317 11.94 3.04 -33.37
N SER A 318 11.50 2.10 -32.52
CA SER A 318 12.32 1.53 -31.44
C SER A 318 12.94 0.16 -31.79
N VAL A 319 12.61 -0.43 -32.94
CA VAL A 319 13.13 -1.75 -33.36
C VAL A 319 14.48 -1.62 -34.08
N VAL A 320 15.47 -0.98 -33.44
CA VAL A 320 16.82 -0.81 -34.03
C VAL A 320 17.81 -1.89 -33.58
N GLY A 321 17.45 -2.74 -32.61
CA GLY A 321 18.41 -3.60 -31.91
C GLY A 321 18.93 -4.88 -32.60
N ARG A 322 18.42 -5.32 -33.76
CA ARG A 322 18.88 -6.62 -34.35
C ARG A 322 19.21 -6.64 -35.84
N THR A 323 18.76 -5.67 -36.64
CA THR A 323 18.91 -5.72 -38.11
C THR A 323 19.69 -4.55 -38.71
N GLY A 324 20.21 -3.62 -37.89
CA GLY A 324 21.05 -2.51 -38.34
C GLY A 324 20.39 -1.52 -39.31
N HIS A 325 19.06 -1.60 -39.50
CA HIS A 325 18.32 -0.70 -40.36
C HIS A 325 17.52 0.28 -39.47
N GLN A 326 17.87 1.56 -39.53
CA GLN A 326 17.01 2.62 -38.97
C GLN A 326 15.61 2.50 -39.60
N PRO A 327 14.54 2.34 -38.81
CA PRO A 327 13.19 2.48 -39.33
C PRO A 327 13.04 3.93 -39.81
N LYS A 328 13.08 4.11 -41.13
CA LYS A 328 12.87 5.43 -41.75
C LYS A 328 11.46 5.88 -41.39
N LEU A 329 11.33 6.79 -40.42
CA LEU A 329 10.11 7.57 -40.16
C LEU A 329 9.61 8.32 -41.41
N ASP A 330 10.46 8.43 -42.43
CA ASP A 330 10.18 9.01 -43.74
C ASP A 330 9.60 7.99 -44.74
N ARG A 331 8.96 6.90 -44.30
CA ARG A 331 8.19 6.06 -45.23
C ARG A 331 6.91 6.80 -45.61
N ASP A 332 6.91 7.36 -46.81
CA ASP A 332 5.71 7.93 -47.42
C ASP A 332 4.63 6.86 -47.57
N PHE A 333 3.43 7.24 -47.16
CA PHE A 333 2.21 6.47 -47.36
C PHE A 333 1.65 6.78 -48.74
N LEU A 334 1.47 5.76 -49.57
CA LEU A 334 0.91 5.88 -50.91
C LEU A 334 -0.35 5.03 -51.01
N VAL A 335 -1.45 5.62 -51.43
CA VAL A 335 -2.70 4.91 -51.71
C VAL A 335 -3.24 5.33 -53.07
N THR A 336 -3.77 4.37 -53.82
CA THR A 336 -4.37 4.65 -55.13
C THR A 336 -5.88 4.58 -55.00
N VAL A 337 -6.55 5.71 -55.18
CA VAL A 337 -8.02 5.80 -55.12
C VAL A 337 -8.54 6.26 -56.48
N LYS A 338 -9.38 5.43 -57.13
CA LYS A 338 -9.88 5.66 -58.51
C LYS A 338 -8.77 6.06 -59.51
N GLY A 339 -7.59 5.43 -59.41
CA GLY A 339 -6.46 5.70 -60.30
C GLY A 339 -5.62 6.93 -59.96
N ASN A 340 -5.97 7.68 -58.91
CA ASN A 340 -5.15 8.78 -58.38
C ASN A 340 -4.24 8.27 -57.27
N ALA A 341 -2.92 8.46 -57.42
CA ALA A 341 -1.94 8.12 -56.41
C ALA A 341 -1.81 9.28 -55.40
N LEU A 342 -2.35 9.09 -54.20
CA LEU A 342 -2.31 10.05 -53.11
C LEU A 342 -1.14 9.71 -52.18
N ARG A 343 -0.29 10.70 -51.91
CA ARG A 343 0.94 10.54 -51.11
C ARG A 343 0.89 11.39 -49.85
N LEU A 344 0.97 10.75 -48.68
CA LEU A 344 1.18 11.40 -47.39
C LEU A 344 2.62 11.19 -46.94
N THR A 345 3.31 12.28 -46.60
CA THR A 345 4.68 12.22 -46.08
C THR A 345 4.71 11.73 -44.63
N GLY A 346 5.83 11.15 -44.19
CA GLY A 346 6.02 10.76 -42.78
C GLY A 346 5.86 11.93 -41.80
N LYS A 347 6.25 13.15 -42.19
CA LYS A 347 6.04 14.37 -41.39
C LYS A 347 4.55 14.70 -41.23
N SER A 348 3.76 14.57 -42.30
CA SER A 348 2.31 14.78 -42.26
C SER A 348 1.64 13.76 -41.33
N LEU A 349 1.99 12.47 -41.44
CA LEU A 349 1.46 11.41 -40.58
C LEU A 349 1.84 11.60 -39.11
N MET A 350 3.08 12.02 -38.83
CA MET A 350 3.51 12.34 -37.46
C MET A 350 2.74 13.53 -36.90
N GLY A 351 2.43 14.54 -37.72
CA GLY A 351 1.56 15.66 -37.34
C GLY A 351 0.15 15.20 -36.97
N LEU A 352 -0.46 14.35 -37.82
CA LEU A 352 -1.79 13.77 -37.56
C LEU A 352 -1.80 12.94 -36.27
N ARG A 353 -0.79 12.09 -36.04
CA ARG A 353 -0.68 11.31 -34.79
C ARG A 353 -0.56 12.21 -33.56
N ARG A 354 0.30 13.23 -33.59
CA ARG A 354 0.41 14.17 -32.46
C ARG A 354 -0.90 14.87 -32.17
N GLN A 355 -1.66 15.25 -33.21
CA GLN A 355 -2.95 15.89 -33.04
C GLN A 355 -3.98 14.93 -32.42
N THR A 356 -4.10 13.71 -32.92
CA THR A 356 -5.12 12.75 -32.43
C THR A 356 -4.82 12.25 -31.02
N VAL A 357 -3.56 11.91 -30.72
CA VAL A 357 -3.13 11.47 -29.38
C VAL A 357 -3.21 12.59 -28.34
N ARG A 358 -3.14 13.86 -28.75
CA ARG A 358 -3.33 14.98 -27.82
C ARG A 358 -4.81 15.21 -27.46
N GLN A 359 -5.73 14.83 -28.34
CA GLN A 359 -7.17 15.02 -28.15
C GLN A 359 -7.84 13.82 -27.45
N THR A 360 -7.28 12.62 -27.64
CA THR A 360 -7.81 11.36 -27.12
C THR A 360 -6.68 10.45 -26.65
N LYS A 361 -6.97 9.53 -25.72
CA LYS A 361 -6.01 8.51 -25.25
C LYS A 361 -5.47 7.68 -26.43
N ALA A 362 -4.22 7.26 -26.37
CA ALA A 362 -3.52 6.71 -27.54
C ALA A 362 -4.19 5.45 -28.14
N ASN A 363 -4.68 4.53 -27.31
CA ASN A 363 -5.37 3.31 -27.73
C ASN A 363 -6.77 3.61 -28.29
N HIS A 364 -7.41 4.69 -27.84
CA HIS A 364 -8.71 5.14 -28.36
C HIS A 364 -8.57 6.03 -29.60
N ALA A 365 -7.37 6.59 -29.84
CA ALA A 365 -7.06 7.48 -30.95
C ALA A 365 -7.06 6.78 -32.32
N ARG A 366 -7.16 5.44 -32.38
CA ARG A 366 -7.16 4.68 -33.63
C ARG A 366 -8.29 5.08 -34.58
N ARG A 367 -9.50 5.29 -34.05
CA ARG A 367 -10.67 5.74 -34.85
C ARG A 367 -10.45 7.17 -35.35
N ALA A 368 -10.07 8.09 -34.46
CA ALA A 368 -9.76 9.47 -34.84
C ALA A 368 -8.60 9.56 -35.84
N GLY A 369 -7.61 8.68 -35.73
CA GLY A 369 -6.49 8.54 -36.67
C GLY A 369 -6.95 8.12 -38.07
N ARG A 370 -7.88 7.16 -38.15
CA ARG A 370 -8.51 6.76 -39.43
C ARG A 370 -9.20 7.95 -40.08
N ASP A 371 -10.05 8.65 -39.35
CA ASP A 371 -10.80 9.81 -39.87
C ASP A 371 -9.86 10.94 -40.30
N ALA A 372 -8.78 11.17 -39.56
CA ALA A 372 -7.76 12.16 -39.88
C ALA A 372 -6.97 11.81 -41.15
N ILE A 373 -6.61 10.53 -41.35
CA ILE A 373 -5.99 10.06 -42.60
C ILE A 373 -6.95 10.26 -43.78
N ILE A 374 -8.20 9.84 -43.64
CA ILE A 374 -9.22 9.95 -44.70
C ILE A 374 -9.43 11.43 -45.07
N SER A 375 -9.52 12.32 -44.08
CA SER A 375 -9.63 13.76 -44.34
C SER A 375 -8.40 14.32 -45.05
N ALA A 376 -7.19 13.94 -44.63
CA ALA A 376 -5.96 14.40 -45.28
C ALA A 376 -5.82 13.87 -46.71
N LEU A 377 -6.32 12.66 -47.00
CA LEU A 377 -6.36 12.11 -48.35
C LEU A 377 -7.42 12.81 -49.21
N TRP A 378 -8.57 13.14 -48.64
CA TRP A 378 -9.62 13.90 -49.30
C TRP A 378 -9.12 15.28 -49.76
N ASP A 379 -8.37 15.99 -48.90
CA ASP A 379 -7.81 17.31 -49.23
C ASP A 379 -6.76 17.24 -50.37
N LEU A 380 -6.19 16.06 -50.64
CA LEU A 380 -5.25 15.82 -51.74
C LEU A 380 -5.94 15.39 -53.04
N MET A 381 -7.25 15.15 -53.04
CA MET A 381 -7.99 14.73 -54.23
C MET A 381 -8.18 15.92 -55.20
N PRO A 382 -7.98 15.72 -56.53
CA PRO A 382 -8.28 16.75 -57.54
C PRO A 382 -9.77 17.10 -57.54
N PRO A 383 -10.18 18.35 -57.81
CA PRO A 383 -11.60 18.76 -57.75
C PRO A 383 -12.55 18.00 -58.69
N ASP A 384 -12.06 17.40 -59.79
CA ASP A 384 -12.87 16.73 -60.83
C ASP A 384 -13.04 15.21 -60.65
N HIS A 385 -12.99 14.71 -59.41
CA HIS A 385 -12.94 13.27 -59.10
C HIS A 385 -14.32 12.58 -59.00
N GLY A 386 -15.42 13.34 -58.95
CA GLY A 386 -16.79 12.82 -59.04
C GLY A 386 -17.20 11.83 -57.92
N LEU A 387 -16.63 11.97 -56.71
CA LEU A 387 -17.05 11.21 -55.52
C LEU A 387 -17.69 12.15 -54.50
N GLU A 388 -18.66 11.63 -53.76
CA GLU A 388 -19.13 12.25 -52.53
C GLU A 388 -18.24 11.80 -51.36
N ARG A 389 -18.17 12.61 -50.30
CA ARG A 389 -17.28 12.38 -49.15
C ARG A 389 -17.57 11.07 -48.43
N ASP A 390 -18.85 10.70 -48.30
CA ASP A 390 -19.25 9.47 -47.61
C ASP A 390 -18.83 8.23 -48.42
N ALA A 391 -19.08 8.23 -49.74
CA ALA A 391 -18.65 7.16 -50.64
C ALA A 391 -17.11 7.02 -50.71
N PHE A 392 -16.37 8.11 -50.57
CA PHE A 392 -14.90 8.07 -50.45
C PHE A 392 -14.47 7.44 -49.12
N THR A 393 -15.12 7.82 -48.02
CA THR A 393 -14.84 7.28 -46.69
C THR A 393 -15.02 5.77 -46.66
N ASP A 394 -16.13 5.25 -47.19
CA ASP A 394 -16.39 3.80 -47.24
C ASP A 394 -15.33 3.05 -48.08
N LEU A 395 -14.95 3.60 -49.22
CA LEU A 395 -13.98 2.96 -50.12
C LEU A 395 -12.56 2.93 -49.55
N VAL A 396 -12.19 3.95 -48.76
CA VAL A 396 -10.85 4.11 -48.20
C VAL A 396 -10.71 3.46 -46.83
N SER A 397 -11.80 3.38 -46.05
CA SER A 397 -11.78 2.86 -44.68
C SER A 397 -11.23 1.44 -44.58
N ASP A 398 -11.63 0.56 -45.50
CA ASP A 398 -11.21 -0.85 -45.52
C ASP A 398 -10.03 -1.12 -46.48
N HIS A 399 -9.42 -0.06 -47.03
CA HIS A 399 -8.31 -0.22 -47.96
C HIS A 399 -7.08 -0.81 -47.24
N PRO A 400 -6.44 -1.89 -47.72
CA PRO A 400 -5.35 -2.58 -47.02
C PRO A 400 -4.19 -1.67 -46.62
N ALA A 401 -3.83 -0.71 -47.48
CA ALA A 401 -2.80 0.29 -47.17
C ALA A 401 -3.17 1.14 -45.94
N VAL A 402 -4.42 1.59 -45.82
CA VAL A 402 -4.89 2.40 -44.67
C VAL A 402 -4.87 1.56 -43.40
N VAL A 403 -5.29 0.31 -43.47
CA VAL A 403 -5.22 -0.64 -42.34
C VAL A 403 -3.77 -0.87 -41.90
N GLU A 404 -2.84 -1.08 -42.84
CA GLU A 404 -1.40 -1.22 -42.56
C GLU A 404 -0.81 0.06 -41.94
N ALA A 405 -1.19 1.23 -42.47
CA ALA A 405 -0.79 2.52 -41.90
C ALA A 405 -1.32 2.68 -40.47
N LEU A 406 -2.57 2.32 -40.20
CA LEU A 406 -3.13 2.33 -38.85
C LEU A 406 -2.43 1.34 -37.92
N ASN A 407 -2.10 0.12 -38.37
CA ASN A 407 -1.35 -0.85 -37.57
C ASN A 407 0.10 -0.38 -37.28
N THR A 408 0.70 0.38 -38.18
CA THR A 408 2.07 0.90 -38.04
C THR A 408 2.12 2.15 -37.18
N TRP A 409 1.17 3.07 -37.37
CA TRP A 409 1.17 4.40 -36.77
C TRP A 409 0.24 4.54 -35.57
N TRP A 410 -0.76 3.69 -35.39
CA TRP A 410 -1.65 3.59 -34.20
C TRP A 410 -1.85 2.11 -33.81
N PRO A 411 -0.77 1.38 -33.45
CA PRO A 411 -0.91 0.06 -32.86
C PRO A 411 -1.57 0.17 -31.48
N THR A 412 -2.14 -0.93 -31.00
CA THR A 412 -2.49 -1.08 -29.58
C THR A 412 -1.20 -1.10 -28.76
N GLN A 413 -1.12 -0.23 -27.76
CA GLN A 413 0.08 -0.02 -26.95
C GLN A 413 -0.19 -0.46 -25.51
N HIS A 414 0.78 -1.15 -24.91
CA HIS A 414 0.78 -1.55 -23.51
C HIS A 414 1.83 -0.75 -22.74
N ALA A 415 1.50 -0.28 -21.54
CA ALA A 415 2.37 0.59 -20.74
C ALA A 415 3.77 -0.03 -20.48
N THR A 416 3.83 -1.33 -20.21
CA THR A 416 5.09 -2.06 -19.98
C THR A 416 6.01 -2.08 -21.20
N VAL A 417 5.43 -2.25 -22.39
CA VAL A 417 6.18 -2.22 -23.66
C VAL A 417 6.67 -0.81 -23.97
N GLU A 418 5.81 0.18 -23.75
CA GLU A 418 6.14 1.59 -23.99
C GLU A 418 7.24 2.08 -23.06
N LEU A 419 7.15 1.82 -21.76
CA LEU A 419 8.17 2.25 -20.80
C LEU A 419 9.54 1.64 -21.12
N ARG A 420 9.58 0.36 -21.52
CA ARG A 420 10.82 -0.33 -21.92
C ARG A 420 11.55 0.37 -23.07
N ARG A 421 10.88 1.18 -23.89
CA ARG A 421 11.51 1.95 -24.96
C ARG A 421 12.50 3.00 -24.43
N LEU A 422 12.41 3.38 -23.15
CA LEU A 422 13.39 4.24 -22.49
C LEU A 422 14.74 3.55 -22.23
N SER A 423 14.85 2.24 -22.49
CA SER A 423 16.16 1.56 -22.56
C SER A 423 16.97 1.93 -23.83
N TYR A 424 16.33 2.53 -24.85
CA TYR A 424 17.01 2.87 -26.10
C TYR A 424 17.55 4.31 -26.07
N PRO A 425 18.87 4.52 -26.27
CA PRO A 425 19.47 5.87 -26.24
C PRO A 425 18.86 6.84 -27.25
N GLU A 426 18.51 6.37 -28.46
CA GLU A 426 17.90 7.22 -29.51
C GLU A 426 16.47 7.68 -29.18
N VAL A 427 15.78 6.95 -28.30
CA VAL A 427 14.46 7.32 -27.82
C VAL A 427 14.61 8.35 -26.72
N VAL A 428 15.43 8.06 -25.69
CA VAL A 428 15.70 8.95 -24.56
C VAL A 428 16.17 10.32 -25.03
N ALA A 429 17.18 10.37 -25.92
CA ALA A 429 17.71 11.62 -26.45
C ALA A 429 16.65 12.50 -27.14
N ARG A 430 15.56 11.90 -27.64
CA ARG A 430 14.49 12.61 -28.34
C ARG A 430 13.34 13.02 -27.43
N VAL A 431 12.96 12.16 -26.50
CA VAL A 431 11.85 12.45 -25.58
C VAL A 431 12.29 13.37 -24.43
N ALA A 432 13.53 13.22 -23.97
CA ALA A 432 14.10 13.97 -22.86
C ALA A 432 14.78 15.29 -23.27
N ASP A 433 14.78 15.63 -24.57
CA ASP A 433 15.42 16.85 -25.08
C ASP A 433 14.86 18.12 -24.40
N GLY A 434 15.76 18.89 -23.79
CA GLY A 434 15.43 20.10 -23.01
C GLY A 434 14.71 19.86 -21.67
N LEU A 435 14.50 18.61 -21.26
CA LEU A 435 13.86 18.24 -19.98
C LEU A 435 14.84 17.61 -18.99
N LEU A 436 15.71 16.72 -19.48
CA LEU A 436 16.77 16.07 -18.71
C LEU A 436 18.13 16.42 -19.31
N ASP A 437 19.13 16.63 -18.46
CA ASP A 437 20.51 16.84 -18.90
C ASP A 437 21.18 15.53 -19.38
N ALA A 438 22.38 15.63 -19.93
CA ALA A 438 23.09 14.46 -20.48
C ALA A 438 23.47 13.42 -19.40
N GLN A 439 23.72 13.84 -18.16
CA GLN A 439 24.06 12.96 -17.06
C GLN A 439 22.81 12.23 -16.55
N GLU A 440 21.71 12.96 -16.37
CA GLU A 440 20.40 12.41 -15.99
C GLU A 440 19.92 11.38 -17.03
N GLN A 441 20.11 11.65 -18.33
CA GLN A 441 19.79 10.71 -19.39
C GLN A 441 20.62 9.42 -19.31
N LEU A 442 21.90 9.50 -18.96
CA LEU A 442 22.76 8.34 -18.78
C LEU A 442 22.33 7.49 -17.57
N GLU A 443 21.99 8.14 -16.46
CA GLU A 443 21.53 7.45 -15.25
C GLU A 443 20.18 6.77 -15.46
N LEU A 444 19.27 7.41 -16.20
CA LEU A 444 18.00 6.80 -16.62
C LEU A 444 18.22 5.58 -17.52
N LEU A 445 19.13 5.68 -18.49
CA LEU A 445 19.49 4.56 -19.38
C LEU A 445 20.12 3.40 -18.62
N ALA A 446 21.00 3.68 -17.65
CA ALA A 446 21.63 2.66 -16.82
C ALA A 446 20.58 1.88 -16.02
N SER A 447 19.66 2.56 -15.36
CA SER A 447 18.57 1.92 -14.61
C SER A 447 17.67 1.05 -15.50
N PHE A 448 17.33 1.51 -16.72
CA PHE A 448 16.55 0.69 -17.65
C PHE A 448 17.33 -0.42 -18.35
N ALA A 449 18.66 -0.40 -18.32
CA ALA A 449 19.50 -1.47 -18.86
C ALA A 449 19.55 -2.69 -17.94
N GLU A 450 19.28 -2.51 -16.64
CA GLU A 450 19.21 -3.58 -15.64
C GLU A 450 17.94 -4.43 -15.77
N LEU A 451 16.88 -3.90 -16.42
CA LEU A 451 15.71 -4.67 -16.86
C LEU A 451 16.14 -5.64 -17.98
N GLY A 452 16.50 -6.87 -17.60
CA GLY A 452 17.04 -7.91 -18.47
C GLY A 452 16.19 -8.26 -19.71
N ALA A 453 16.72 -9.17 -20.54
CA ALA A 453 16.11 -9.55 -21.83
C ALA A 453 14.78 -10.31 -21.68
N GLU A 454 14.54 -10.99 -20.56
CA GLU A 454 13.34 -11.78 -20.29
C GLU A 454 12.33 -10.98 -19.44
N GLY A 455 11.04 -11.09 -19.77
CA GLY A 455 10.04 -10.06 -19.52
C GLY A 455 9.44 -9.98 -18.10
N HIS A 456 8.82 -8.83 -17.86
CA HIS A 456 7.73 -8.57 -16.90
C HIS A 456 8.02 -8.57 -15.38
N GLU A 457 9.04 -9.27 -14.88
CA GLU A 457 9.14 -9.53 -13.42
C GLU A 457 10.09 -8.60 -12.65
N ASP A 458 10.76 -7.66 -13.30
CA ASP A 458 11.85 -6.89 -12.67
C ASP A 458 11.65 -5.37 -12.83
N TRP A 459 10.50 -4.83 -12.44
CA TRP A 459 10.27 -3.38 -12.40
C TRP A 459 10.72 -2.80 -11.06
N SER A 460 11.18 -1.55 -11.05
CA SER A 460 11.46 -0.87 -9.79
C SER A 460 10.20 -0.21 -9.20
N VAL A 461 10.23 0.09 -7.90
CA VAL A 461 9.19 0.87 -7.21
C VAL A 461 8.97 2.25 -7.85
N ALA A 462 10.00 2.84 -8.46
CA ALA A 462 9.89 4.12 -9.16
C ALA A 462 9.24 3.98 -10.55
N ASP A 463 9.44 2.85 -11.24
CA ASP A 463 8.85 2.56 -12.55
C ASP A 463 7.33 2.42 -12.48
N VAL A 464 6.81 1.91 -11.37
CA VAL A 464 5.38 1.71 -11.11
C VAL A 464 4.56 2.98 -11.35
N ALA A 465 5.01 4.13 -10.84
CA ALA A 465 4.31 5.40 -11.05
C ALA A 465 4.35 5.87 -12.52
N LEU A 466 5.43 5.54 -13.24
CA LEU A 466 5.57 5.83 -14.67
C LEU A 466 4.64 4.93 -15.51
N LEU A 467 4.56 3.65 -15.17
CA LEU A 467 3.65 2.69 -15.79
C LEU A 467 2.19 3.12 -15.60
N ASP A 468 1.82 3.54 -14.40
CA ASP A 468 0.48 4.04 -14.09
C ASP A 468 0.13 5.33 -14.86
N GLU A 469 1.08 6.28 -14.97
CA GLU A 469 0.90 7.46 -15.81
C GLU A 469 0.74 7.08 -17.30
N LEU A 470 1.51 6.11 -17.79
CA LEU A 470 1.38 5.61 -19.16
C LEU A 470 0.02 4.96 -19.40
N VAL A 471 -0.51 4.18 -18.46
CA VAL A 471 -1.87 3.63 -18.56
C VAL A 471 -2.90 4.74 -18.75
N SER A 472 -2.78 5.83 -17.98
CA SER A 472 -3.68 6.99 -18.11
C SER A 472 -3.57 7.67 -19.48
N LEU A 473 -2.35 7.80 -20.02
CA LEU A 473 -2.10 8.41 -21.34
C LEU A 473 -2.51 7.50 -22.50
N LEU A 474 -2.31 6.20 -22.38
CA LEU A 474 -2.62 5.20 -23.40
C LEU A 474 -4.12 4.89 -23.43
N GLY A 475 -4.76 4.81 -22.27
CA GLY A 475 -6.10 4.25 -22.10
C GLY A 475 -6.10 2.73 -22.18
N THR A 476 -7.18 2.13 -21.71
CA THR A 476 -7.41 0.69 -21.83
C THR A 476 -7.47 0.29 -23.30
N PRO A 477 -6.75 -0.78 -23.70
CA PRO A 477 -7.02 -1.41 -24.98
C PRO A 477 -8.51 -1.73 -25.04
N LEU A 478 -9.18 -1.21 -26.06
CA LEU A 478 -10.51 -1.71 -26.39
C LEU A 478 -10.26 -3.11 -26.90
N ASP A 479 -10.72 -4.12 -26.16
CA ASP A 479 -10.97 -5.41 -26.76
C ASP A 479 -11.97 -5.11 -27.88
N GLU A 480 -11.51 -5.12 -29.14
CA GLU A 480 -12.43 -5.34 -30.25
C GLU A 480 -13.06 -6.66 -29.87
N ALA A 481 -14.25 -6.62 -29.27
CA ALA A 481 -15.00 -7.81 -28.96
C ALA A 481 -14.87 -8.64 -30.23
N ALA A 482 -14.27 -9.82 -30.10
CA ALA A 482 -14.76 -10.88 -30.92
C ALA A 482 -16.24 -10.86 -30.57
N ASP A 483 -17.07 -10.29 -31.45
CA ASP A 483 -18.38 -10.84 -31.67
C ASP A 483 -18.05 -12.31 -31.90
N GLU A 484 -17.97 -13.08 -30.81
CA GLU A 484 -17.94 -14.51 -30.88
C GLU A 484 -19.19 -14.75 -31.71
N PRO A 485 -19.05 -15.19 -32.98
CA PRO A 485 -20.22 -15.44 -33.77
C PRO A 485 -20.85 -16.57 -32.99
N LEU A 486 -21.88 -16.24 -32.22
CA LEU A 486 -22.62 -17.18 -31.42
C LEU A 486 -23.25 -18.06 -32.48
N PHE A 487 -22.53 -19.13 -32.84
CA PHE A 487 -22.97 -20.10 -33.82
C PHE A 487 -24.10 -20.84 -33.14
N LEU A 488 -25.27 -20.21 -33.16
CA LEU A 488 -26.54 -20.83 -32.84
C LEU A 488 -26.73 -21.91 -33.89
N THR A 489 -26.36 -23.13 -33.55
CA THR A 489 -26.86 -24.29 -34.26
C THR A 489 -28.37 -24.27 -34.11
N ALA A 490 -29.09 -24.38 -35.23
CA ALA A 490 -30.51 -24.06 -35.36
C ALA A 490 -31.48 -24.92 -34.50
N ASP A 491 -30.98 -25.77 -33.61
CA ASP A 491 -31.75 -26.74 -32.81
C ASP A 491 -31.62 -26.60 -31.28
N ALA A 492 -30.91 -25.60 -30.76
CA ALA A 492 -30.82 -25.38 -29.31
C ALA A 492 -32.00 -24.54 -28.78
N GLN A 493 -33.16 -25.17 -28.54
CA GLN A 493 -34.18 -24.59 -27.64
C GLN A 493 -33.75 -24.80 -26.19
N VAL A 494 -32.90 -23.91 -25.68
CA VAL A 494 -32.67 -23.79 -24.23
C VAL A 494 -33.35 -22.51 -23.78
N SER A 495 -34.39 -22.65 -22.95
CA SER A 495 -34.86 -21.55 -22.12
C SER A 495 -33.71 -21.13 -21.22
N GLU A 496 -33.24 -19.89 -21.36
CA GLU A 496 -32.28 -19.27 -20.43
C GLU A 496 -32.80 -19.43 -19.00
N ILE A 497 -32.24 -20.40 -18.27
CA ILE A 497 -32.37 -20.46 -16.82
C ILE A 497 -31.37 -19.45 -16.31
N ILE A 498 -31.76 -18.17 -16.31
CA ILE A 498 -31.05 -17.15 -15.54
C ILE A 498 -31.23 -17.57 -14.08
N THR A 499 -30.15 -18.01 -13.45
CA THR A 499 -30.23 -18.41 -12.05
C THR A 499 -30.45 -17.17 -11.19
N LEU A 500 -31.02 -17.35 -9.99
CA LEU A 500 -31.13 -16.27 -9.01
C LEU A 500 -29.74 -15.70 -8.65
N SER A 501 -28.69 -16.52 -8.77
CA SER A 501 -27.29 -16.10 -8.64
C SER A 501 -26.91 -15.06 -9.71
N ASP A 502 -27.27 -15.31 -10.97
CA ASP A 502 -26.94 -14.42 -12.11
C ASP A 502 -27.67 -13.07 -12.04
N ARG A 503 -28.85 -13.01 -11.41
CA ARG A 503 -29.57 -11.74 -11.16
C ARG A 503 -29.08 -10.97 -9.94
N LEU A 504 -28.51 -11.67 -8.97
CA LEU A 504 -27.97 -11.07 -7.74
C LEU A 504 -26.50 -10.65 -7.90
N THR A 505 -25.79 -11.20 -8.88
CA THR A 505 -24.54 -10.62 -9.38
C THR A 505 -24.86 -9.27 -10.00
N HIS A 506 -24.54 -8.20 -9.27
CA HIS A 506 -24.40 -6.88 -9.85
C HIS A 506 -23.19 -6.90 -10.79
N GLU A 507 -23.39 -7.30 -12.05
CA GLU A 507 -22.44 -6.96 -13.10
C GLU A 507 -22.50 -5.44 -13.29
N ARG A 508 -21.48 -4.74 -12.80
CA ARG A 508 -21.22 -3.37 -13.22
C ARG A 508 -21.06 -3.40 -14.73
N THR A 509 -21.91 -2.68 -15.44
CA THR A 509 -21.74 -2.46 -16.87
C THR A 509 -20.53 -1.55 -17.03
N ASP A 510 -19.35 -2.15 -17.23
CA ASP A 510 -18.11 -1.39 -17.37
C ASP A 510 -18.18 -0.58 -18.67
N ASP A 511 -18.09 0.75 -18.55
CA ASP A 511 -17.91 1.62 -19.71
C ASP A 511 -16.54 1.28 -20.34
N PRO A 512 -16.48 0.80 -21.59
CA PRO A 512 -15.23 0.38 -22.21
C PRO A 512 -14.24 1.54 -22.40
N TYR A 513 -14.71 2.79 -22.33
CA TYR A 513 -13.88 3.99 -22.42
C TYR A 513 -13.49 4.58 -21.06
N ALA A 514 -14.10 4.11 -19.97
CA ALA A 514 -13.73 4.53 -18.62
C ALA A 514 -12.36 3.99 -18.24
N ASP A 515 -11.66 4.74 -17.39
CA ASP A 515 -10.43 4.26 -16.79
C ASP A 515 -10.74 3.15 -15.78
N ARG A 516 -10.03 2.02 -15.88
CA ARG A 516 -10.17 0.85 -14.98
C ARG A 516 -9.58 1.05 -13.58
N PHE A 517 -9.28 2.29 -13.17
CA PHE A 517 -8.73 2.52 -11.84
C PHE A 517 -9.79 2.24 -10.76
N GLU A 518 -9.40 1.49 -9.75
CA GLU A 518 -10.20 1.38 -8.54
C GLU A 518 -10.26 2.75 -7.86
N THR A 519 -11.47 3.19 -7.52
CA THR A 519 -11.67 4.48 -6.84
C THR A 519 -12.02 4.24 -5.38
N PHE A 520 -11.33 4.96 -4.50
CA PHE A 520 -11.49 4.82 -3.05
C PHE A 520 -12.19 6.05 -2.46
N ALA A 521 -12.99 5.84 -1.41
CA ALA A 521 -13.63 6.93 -0.66
C ALA A 521 -12.71 7.55 0.39
N HIS A 522 -11.72 6.80 0.88
CA HIS A 522 -10.65 7.28 1.74
C HIS A 522 -9.30 6.72 1.30
N VAL A 523 -8.26 7.54 1.35
CA VAL A 523 -6.87 7.11 1.13
C VAL A 523 -6.03 7.52 2.33
N LEU A 524 -5.42 6.53 2.98
CA LEU A 524 -4.43 6.71 4.03
C LEU A 524 -3.05 6.45 3.43
N VAL A 525 -2.13 7.40 3.60
CA VAL A 525 -0.75 7.27 3.15
C VAL A 525 0.14 7.44 4.36
N ASP A 526 0.85 6.37 4.76
CA ASP A 526 1.88 6.45 5.79
C ASP A 526 3.27 6.60 5.17
N GLU A 527 4.21 7.13 5.97
CA GLU A 527 5.56 7.51 5.56
C GLU A 527 5.55 8.39 4.28
N ALA A 528 4.58 9.31 4.23
CA ALA A 528 4.29 10.20 3.09
C ALA A 528 5.50 11.00 2.59
N GLN A 529 6.52 11.19 3.43
CA GLN A 529 7.76 11.86 3.06
C GLN A 529 8.65 11.09 2.06
N ASP A 530 8.37 9.81 1.82
CA ASP A 530 9.03 8.98 0.80
C ASP A 530 8.25 8.89 -0.51
N ILE A 531 7.01 9.38 -0.53
CA ILE A 531 6.18 9.36 -1.73
C ILE A 531 6.66 10.45 -2.68
N THR A 532 7.16 10.02 -3.84
CA THR A 532 7.62 10.92 -4.90
C THR A 532 6.47 11.68 -5.55
N PRO A 533 6.71 12.83 -6.19
CA PRO A 533 5.69 13.56 -6.94
C PRO A 533 4.92 12.69 -7.95
N MET A 534 5.60 11.83 -8.71
CA MET A 534 4.93 10.90 -9.63
C MET A 534 4.04 9.88 -8.92
N GLN A 535 4.45 9.38 -7.76
CA GLN A 535 3.62 8.47 -6.95
C GLN A 535 2.40 9.19 -6.36
N TRP A 536 2.50 10.46 -5.97
CA TRP A 536 1.34 11.27 -5.57
C TRP A 536 0.31 11.41 -6.69
N ARG A 537 0.76 11.58 -7.93
CA ARG A 537 -0.13 11.60 -9.11
C ARG A 537 -0.85 10.27 -9.30
N MET A 538 -0.13 9.16 -9.16
CA MET A 538 -0.69 7.80 -9.20
C MET A 538 -1.78 7.60 -8.12
N LEU A 539 -1.50 8.00 -6.88
CA LEU A 539 -2.46 7.90 -5.78
C LEU A 539 -3.68 8.80 -6.01
N ARG A 540 -3.47 10.02 -6.50
CA ARG A 540 -4.54 10.98 -6.77
C ARG A 540 -5.56 10.46 -7.80
N ARG A 541 -5.16 9.64 -8.77
CA ARG A 541 -6.10 9.00 -9.71
C ARG A 541 -7.09 8.07 -9.00
N ARG A 542 -6.62 7.31 -8.02
CA ARG A 542 -7.41 6.39 -7.20
C ARG A 542 -8.23 7.09 -6.12
N GLY A 543 -7.82 8.30 -5.71
CA GLY A 543 -8.47 9.09 -4.67
C GLY A 543 -9.04 10.44 -5.13
N ALA A 544 -9.48 10.58 -6.38
CA ALA A 544 -9.88 11.88 -6.95
C ALA A 544 -11.03 12.58 -6.18
N GLN A 545 -11.93 11.80 -5.57
CA GLN A 545 -13.00 12.28 -4.69
C GLN A 545 -12.84 11.78 -3.24
N ALA A 546 -11.68 11.20 -2.93
CA ALA A 546 -11.40 10.63 -1.64
C ALA A 546 -11.17 11.71 -0.58
N SER A 547 -11.42 11.31 0.65
CA SER A 547 -10.83 11.96 1.81
C SER A 547 -9.43 11.40 2.05
N TRP A 548 -8.52 12.21 2.62
CA TRP A 548 -7.11 11.82 2.75
C TRP A 548 -6.63 11.90 4.20
N THR A 549 -5.89 10.88 4.63
CA THR A 549 -5.09 10.90 5.86
C THR A 549 -3.62 10.70 5.46
N ILE A 550 -2.81 11.76 5.54
CA ILE A 550 -1.40 11.75 5.16
C ILE A 550 -0.57 11.75 6.43
N VAL A 551 0.27 10.74 6.61
CA VAL A 551 1.08 10.57 7.81
C VAL A 551 2.55 10.54 7.44
N GLY A 552 3.37 11.28 8.16
CA GLY A 552 4.79 11.33 7.86
C GLY A 552 5.59 12.24 8.77
N ASP A 553 6.90 12.17 8.60
CA ASP A 553 7.87 13.03 9.27
C ASP A 553 8.64 13.86 8.22
N PRO A 554 8.40 15.19 8.15
CA PRO A 554 9.15 16.07 7.27
C PRO A 554 10.66 16.01 7.49
N ALA A 555 11.14 15.77 8.71
CA ALA A 555 12.56 15.69 9.04
C ALA A 555 13.23 14.43 8.45
N GLN A 556 12.45 13.37 8.18
CA GLN A 556 12.91 12.13 7.55
C GLN A 556 12.75 12.12 6.02
N SER A 557 12.33 13.23 5.41
CA SER A 557 12.15 13.28 3.96
C SER A 557 13.49 13.07 3.24
N SER A 558 13.52 12.08 2.36
CA SER A 558 14.65 11.75 1.49
C SER A 558 14.61 12.50 0.16
N TRP A 559 13.48 13.13 -0.17
CA TRP A 559 13.28 13.85 -1.43
C TRP A 559 14.04 15.18 -1.47
N PRO A 560 14.83 15.46 -2.53
CA PRO A 560 15.69 16.64 -2.58
C PRO A 560 14.92 17.95 -2.83
N ASP A 561 13.86 17.94 -3.65
CA ASP A 561 13.07 19.15 -3.98
C ASP A 561 11.71 19.17 -3.28
N ARG A 562 11.65 19.81 -2.12
CA ARG A 562 10.40 19.95 -1.35
C ARG A 562 9.34 20.79 -2.09
N HIS A 563 9.72 21.71 -2.97
CA HIS A 563 8.74 22.56 -3.64
C HIS A 563 7.86 21.79 -4.61
N GLU A 564 8.45 20.82 -5.33
CA GLU A 564 7.75 19.92 -6.24
C GLU A 564 6.76 19.03 -5.47
N LEU A 565 7.22 18.42 -4.37
CA LEU A 565 6.39 17.59 -3.49
C LEU A 565 5.19 18.38 -2.93
N ASP A 566 5.44 19.56 -2.37
CA ASP A 566 4.39 20.40 -1.79
C ASP A 566 3.38 20.86 -2.86
N ALA A 567 3.80 21.01 -4.11
CA ALA A 567 2.90 21.37 -5.21
C ALA A 567 1.90 20.25 -5.50
N GLU A 568 2.34 19.00 -5.51
CA GLU A 568 1.45 17.84 -5.70
C GLU A 568 0.52 17.64 -4.51
N ILE A 569 0.99 17.81 -3.27
CA ILE A 569 0.13 17.79 -2.08
C ILE A 569 -0.91 18.92 -2.13
N ARG A 570 -0.53 20.14 -2.55
CA ARG A 570 -1.50 21.23 -2.75
C ARG A 570 -2.51 20.91 -3.84
N ALA A 571 -2.08 20.27 -4.92
CA ALA A 571 -2.95 19.85 -6.01
C ALA A 571 -3.96 18.77 -5.57
N LEU A 572 -3.59 17.93 -4.60
CA LEU A 572 -4.47 16.98 -3.93
C LEU A 572 -5.57 17.68 -3.11
N VAL A 573 -5.18 18.69 -2.31
CA VAL A 573 -6.11 19.47 -1.48
C VAL A 573 -7.11 20.24 -2.34
N GLY A 574 -6.64 20.84 -3.44
CA GLY A 574 -7.48 21.64 -4.33
C GLY A 574 -8.16 22.80 -3.58
N LEU A 575 -9.50 22.81 -3.59
CA LEU A 575 -10.32 23.77 -2.83
C LEU A 575 -10.85 23.19 -1.50
N GLY A 576 -10.43 21.97 -1.14
CA GLY A 576 -10.83 21.30 0.09
C GLY A 576 -10.21 21.90 1.35
N GLN A 577 -10.72 21.49 2.50
CA GLN A 577 -10.13 21.86 3.78
C GLN A 577 -8.89 21.00 4.06
N GLN A 578 -7.79 21.64 4.47
CA GLN A 578 -6.60 20.98 4.99
C GLN A 578 -6.55 21.16 6.51
N ARG A 579 -6.26 20.08 7.24
CA ARG A 579 -6.01 20.10 8.69
C ARG A 579 -4.65 19.47 8.95
N THR A 580 -3.90 20.03 9.89
CA THR A 580 -2.58 19.50 10.27
C THR A 580 -2.55 19.30 11.78
N PHE A 581 -2.28 18.08 12.19
CA PHE A 581 -2.08 17.69 13.58
C PHE A 581 -0.61 17.34 13.76
N ARG A 582 0.04 18.00 14.72
CA ARG A 582 1.46 17.76 15.02
C ARG A 582 1.57 16.99 16.32
N MET A 583 2.21 15.83 16.27
CA MET A 583 2.53 15.02 17.45
C MET A 583 3.88 15.46 17.98
N SER A 584 3.88 16.09 19.14
CA SER A 584 5.04 16.80 19.68
C SER A 584 5.96 15.94 20.55
N THR A 585 5.45 14.82 21.04
CA THR A 585 6.07 14.06 22.14
C THR A 585 6.46 12.64 21.72
N ASN A 586 7.76 12.33 21.81
CA ASN A 586 8.30 11.00 21.59
C ASN A 586 8.32 10.23 22.92
N TYR A 587 7.60 9.11 22.97
CA TYR A 587 7.55 8.24 24.13
C TYR A 587 8.19 6.86 23.88
N ARG A 588 8.47 6.50 22.62
CA ARG A 588 9.02 5.19 22.25
C ARG A 588 10.53 5.12 22.28
N SER A 589 11.24 6.10 21.74
CA SER A 589 12.72 6.10 21.79
C SER A 589 13.21 6.71 23.11
N PRO A 590 14.28 6.18 23.72
CA PRO A 590 14.90 6.82 24.88
C PRO A 590 15.43 8.22 24.54
N ALA A 591 15.36 9.15 25.49
CA ALA A 591 15.88 10.50 25.35
C ALA A 591 17.37 10.51 25.01
N GLU A 592 18.16 9.62 25.63
CA GLU A 592 19.61 9.52 25.40
C GLU A 592 19.96 9.15 23.95
N VAL A 593 19.17 8.25 23.36
CA VAL A 593 19.29 7.83 21.96
C VAL A 593 18.83 8.96 21.04
N PHE A 594 17.70 9.58 21.37
CA PHE A 594 17.10 10.61 20.55
C PHE A 594 17.95 11.89 20.53
N ASP A 595 18.56 12.28 21.65
CA ASP A 595 19.45 13.45 21.74
C ASP A 595 20.66 13.30 20.80
N LEU A 596 21.25 12.09 20.72
CA LEU A 596 22.33 11.80 19.77
C LEU A 596 21.84 11.98 18.32
N ALA A 597 20.68 11.39 17.98
CA ALA A 597 20.12 11.50 16.64
C ALA A 597 19.75 12.95 16.28
N ALA A 598 19.20 13.70 17.24
CA ALA A 598 18.84 15.11 17.10
C ALA A 598 20.07 15.98 16.79
N LYS A 599 21.21 15.75 17.47
CA LYS A 599 22.47 16.44 17.17
C LYS A 599 22.94 16.17 15.74
N VAL A 600 22.86 14.92 15.27
CA VAL A 600 23.28 14.53 13.92
C VAL A 600 22.47 15.24 12.84
N VAL A 601 21.14 15.25 12.95
CA VAL A 601 20.28 15.87 11.93
C VAL A 601 20.31 17.39 11.98
N SER A 602 20.40 17.99 13.17
CA SER A 602 20.41 19.44 13.35
C SER A 602 21.67 20.11 12.78
N ARG A 603 22.77 19.35 12.65
CA ARG A 603 24.01 19.83 12.03
C ARG A 603 23.79 20.28 10.58
N ASP A 604 23.12 19.45 9.80
CA ASP A 604 22.91 19.69 8.37
C ASP A 604 21.53 20.35 8.12
N PHE A 605 20.58 20.22 9.06
CA PHE A 605 19.23 20.78 8.99
C PHE A 605 18.81 21.43 10.32
N PRO A 606 19.23 22.68 10.60
CA PRO A 606 18.95 23.36 11.88
C PRO A 606 17.45 23.60 12.15
N ASP A 607 16.64 23.74 11.10
CA ASP A 607 15.19 23.96 11.19
C ASP A 607 14.39 22.65 11.21
N ALA A 608 15.03 21.51 11.50
CA ALA A 608 14.35 20.22 11.59
C ALA A 608 13.33 20.21 12.74
N ASP A 609 12.11 19.76 12.44
CA ASP A 609 11.03 19.75 13.41
C ASP A 609 11.08 18.48 14.29
N LEU A 610 11.79 18.57 15.42
CA LEU A 610 12.08 17.40 16.27
C LEU A 610 11.10 17.28 17.45
N PRO A 611 10.60 16.07 17.78
CA PRO A 611 9.78 15.84 18.97
C PRO A 611 10.60 15.90 20.26
N THR A 612 9.92 16.13 21.38
CA THR A 612 10.53 16.07 22.72
C THR A 612 10.45 14.64 23.26
N ALA A 613 11.61 14.03 23.57
CA ALA A 613 11.66 12.70 24.17
C ALA A 613 11.42 12.77 25.68
N VAL A 614 10.41 12.03 26.19
CA VAL A 614 10.00 12.09 27.61
C VAL A 614 10.40 10.86 28.42
N ARG A 615 10.89 9.81 27.76
CA ARG A 615 11.31 8.56 28.39
C ARG A 615 12.83 8.50 28.45
N SER A 616 13.38 8.12 29.61
CA SER A 616 14.82 7.93 29.81
C SER A 616 15.08 6.50 30.30
N THR A 617 16.13 5.88 29.76
CA THR A 617 16.62 4.56 30.23
C THR A 617 17.81 4.70 31.20
N GLY A 618 18.41 5.89 31.28
CA GLY A 618 19.61 6.17 32.07
C GLY A 618 20.89 5.59 31.46
N ILE A 619 20.83 5.12 30.21
CA ILE A 619 21.93 4.44 29.53
C ILE A 619 22.25 5.23 28.26
N ALA A 620 23.49 5.71 28.17
CA ALA A 620 23.98 6.38 26.98
C ALA A 620 24.24 5.38 25.81
N PRO A 621 24.06 5.81 24.55
CA PRO A 621 24.45 5.01 23.39
C PRO A 621 25.94 4.61 23.44
N ASP A 622 26.25 3.37 23.06
CA ASP A 622 27.63 2.88 22.98
C ASP A 622 28.21 3.19 21.59
N LEU A 623 29.27 4.01 21.56
CA LEU A 623 29.89 4.52 20.35
C LEU A 623 31.29 3.90 20.18
N ARG A 624 31.37 2.74 19.51
CA ARG A 624 32.64 2.01 19.31
C ARG A 624 33.27 2.30 17.95
N THR A 625 34.59 2.14 17.87
CA THR A 625 35.37 2.18 16.63
C THR A 625 36.20 0.91 16.58
N VAL A 626 36.09 0.16 15.48
CA VAL A 626 36.69 -1.17 15.34
C VAL A 626 37.42 -1.31 14.00
N HIS A 627 38.44 -2.16 13.98
CA HIS A 627 39.05 -2.57 12.72
C HIS A 627 38.13 -3.51 11.96
N ARG A 628 38.17 -3.43 10.62
CA ARG A 628 37.39 -4.32 9.75
C ARG A 628 37.65 -5.80 10.01
N GLY A 629 38.88 -6.17 10.40
CA GLY A 629 39.27 -7.55 10.73
C GLY A 629 38.68 -8.08 12.04
N ASP A 630 38.33 -7.20 12.97
CA ASP A 630 37.83 -7.56 14.31
C ASP A 630 36.29 -7.49 14.39
N LEU A 631 35.63 -7.22 13.26
CA LEU A 631 34.19 -7.00 13.20
C LEU A 631 33.39 -8.23 13.60
N ALA A 632 33.82 -9.42 13.16
CA ALA A 632 33.14 -10.68 13.48
C ALA A 632 33.14 -10.95 14.99
N ASP A 633 34.31 -10.84 15.63
CA ASP A 633 34.47 -11.05 17.07
C ASP A 633 33.68 -10.01 17.87
N THR A 634 33.67 -8.75 17.41
CA THR A 634 32.88 -7.68 18.04
C THR A 634 31.38 -7.92 17.91
N LEU A 635 30.90 -8.37 16.74
CA LEU A 635 29.49 -8.67 16.54
C LEU A 635 29.03 -9.83 17.42
N GLN A 636 29.85 -10.88 17.56
CA GLN A 636 29.58 -11.98 18.49
C GLN A 636 29.40 -11.45 19.93
N GLU A 637 30.37 -10.67 20.43
CA GLU A 637 30.31 -10.08 21.77
C GLU A 637 29.05 -9.24 21.99
N LEU A 638 28.71 -8.38 21.01
CA LEU A 638 27.56 -7.47 21.12
C LEU A 638 26.23 -8.20 21.06
N VAL A 639 26.09 -9.19 20.18
CA VAL A 639 24.85 -9.98 20.08
C VAL A 639 24.62 -10.77 21.35
N ASP A 640 25.68 -11.40 21.91
CA ASP A 640 25.59 -12.13 23.17
C ASP A 640 25.19 -11.18 24.32
N ASP A 641 25.88 -10.05 24.48
CA ASP A 641 25.59 -9.09 25.54
C ASP A 641 24.17 -8.51 25.41
N LEU A 642 23.79 -8.03 24.23
CA LEU A 642 22.45 -7.46 23.99
C LEU A 642 21.35 -8.51 24.17
N SER A 643 21.56 -9.76 23.77
CA SER A 643 20.56 -10.82 23.94
C SER A 643 20.20 -11.09 25.41
N THR A 644 21.13 -10.83 26.34
CA THR A 644 20.87 -10.95 27.78
C THR A 644 20.19 -9.69 28.35
N GLN A 645 20.43 -8.53 27.74
CA GLN A 645 19.90 -7.25 28.22
C GLN A 645 18.49 -6.95 27.69
N VAL A 646 18.16 -7.38 26.48
CA VAL A 646 16.85 -7.17 25.86
C VAL A 646 16.12 -8.50 25.63
N GLY A 647 14.79 -8.47 25.73
CA GLY A 647 13.92 -9.62 25.52
C GLY A 647 13.36 -9.75 24.10
N GLY A 648 13.37 -8.69 23.29
CA GLY A 648 12.85 -8.68 21.91
C GLY A 648 13.93 -8.57 20.83
N THR A 649 13.65 -7.87 19.74
CA THR A 649 14.44 -7.93 18.50
C THR A 649 15.72 -7.10 18.55
N ILE A 650 16.77 -7.61 17.90
CA ILE A 650 18.06 -6.92 17.71
C ILE A 650 18.22 -6.61 16.23
N GLY A 651 18.15 -5.33 15.86
CA GLY A 651 18.33 -4.88 14.48
C GLY A 651 19.79 -4.57 14.17
N VAL A 652 20.35 -5.19 13.14
CA VAL A 652 21.68 -4.84 12.61
C VAL A 652 21.49 -4.02 11.34
N ILE A 653 21.78 -2.72 11.41
CA ILE A 653 21.61 -1.78 10.31
C ILE A 653 22.94 -1.55 9.61
N THR A 654 22.99 -1.87 8.33
CA THR A 654 24.21 -1.83 7.51
C THR A 654 24.01 -1.03 6.22
N PRO A 655 25.06 -0.40 5.64
CA PRO A 655 24.97 0.17 4.30
C PRO A 655 24.67 -0.92 3.25
N PRO A 656 23.88 -0.63 2.19
CA PRO A 656 23.50 -1.62 1.17
C PRO A 656 24.68 -2.39 0.57
N ALA A 657 25.80 -1.72 0.33
CA ALA A 657 26.99 -2.33 -0.25
C ALA A 657 27.65 -3.41 0.63
N ARG A 658 27.31 -3.47 1.92
CA ARG A 658 27.85 -4.44 2.89
C ARG A 658 26.82 -5.43 3.42
N GLN A 659 25.57 -5.34 2.97
CA GLN A 659 24.48 -6.14 3.53
C GLN A 659 24.79 -7.64 3.46
N TYR A 660 25.20 -8.11 2.29
CA TYR A 660 25.55 -9.52 2.08
C TYR A 660 26.72 -9.99 2.96
N ASP A 661 27.80 -9.21 3.02
CA ASP A 661 28.97 -9.54 3.85
C ASP A 661 28.61 -9.63 5.33
N ILE A 662 27.73 -8.74 5.83
CA ILE A 662 27.29 -8.75 7.23
C ILE A 662 26.31 -9.89 7.49
N GLU A 663 25.38 -10.19 6.56
CA GLU A 663 24.49 -11.34 6.66
C GLU A 663 25.28 -12.65 6.76
N GLU A 664 26.29 -12.84 5.91
CA GLU A 664 27.18 -14.01 5.97
C GLU A 664 27.93 -14.11 7.31
N LEU A 665 28.39 -12.97 7.85
CA LEU A 665 29.03 -12.93 9.16
C LEU A 665 28.06 -13.28 10.31
N LEU A 666 26.82 -12.79 10.25
CA LEU A 666 25.78 -13.07 11.25
C LEU A 666 25.36 -14.55 11.21
N ASP A 667 25.27 -15.14 10.02
CA ASP A 667 25.02 -16.57 9.85
C ASP A 667 26.13 -17.43 10.46
N GLY A 668 27.38 -16.95 10.38
CA GLY A 668 28.55 -17.59 10.99
C GLY A 668 28.69 -17.45 12.50
N LEU A 669 27.88 -16.62 13.18
CA LEU A 669 27.97 -16.43 14.64
C LEU A 669 27.57 -17.69 15.42
N ALA A 670 28.22 -17.94 16.55
CA ALA A 670 27.94 -19.06 17.44
C ALA A 670 26.87 -18.70 18.49
N VAL A 671 25.65 -18.43 18.02
CA VAL A 671 24.49 -18.05 18.86
C VAL A 671 23.41 -19.12 18.84
N ASP A 672 22.67 -19.26 19.95
CA ASP A 672 21.51 -20.16 20.06
C ASP A 672 20.43 -19.81 19.03
N ASP A 673 19.69 -20.80 18.51
CA ASP A 673 18.64 -20.61 17.49
C ASP A 673 17.58 -19.59 17.93
N ALA A 674 17.20 -19.59 19.21
CA ALA A 674 16.23 -18.64 19.76
C ALA A 674 16.72 -17.18 19.76
N VAL A 675 18.03 -16.96 19.84
CA VAL A 675 18.65 -15.62 19.72
C VAL A 675 18.79 -15.25 18.26
N ARG A 676 19.19 -16.21 17.41
CA ARG A 676 19.29 -16.03 15.95
C ARG A 676 17.98 -15.54 15.35
N ASP A 677 16.85 -16.14 15.72
CA ASP A 677 15.52 -15.74 15.26
C ASP A 677 15.14 -14.29 15.64
N ARG A 678 15.82 -13.71 16.63
CA ARG A 678 15.60 -12.34 17.11
C ARG A 678 16.55 -11.32 16.47
N VAL A 679 17.61 -11.76 15.81
CA VAL A 679 18.59 -10.90 15.14
C VAL A 679 18.17 -10.70 13.68
N VAL A 680 17.98 -9.45 13.28
CA VAL A 680 17.53 -9.12 11.93
C VAL A 680 18.54 -8.18 11.28
N CYS A 681 19.16 -8.63 10.19
CA CYS A 681 20.02 -7.78 9.36
C CYS A 681 19.15 -7.03 8.34
N VAL A 682 19.30 -5.72 8.28
CA VAL A 682 18.57 -4.85 7.35
C VAL A 682 19.44 -3.71 6.89
N ASN A 683 19.19 -3.20 5.69
CA ASN A 683 19.72 -1.90 5.31
C ASN A 683 18.88 -0.75 5.90
N THR A 684 19.38 0.49 5.79
CA THR A 684 18.71 1.64 6.41
C THR A 684 17.33 1.94 5.82
N LEU A 685 17.08 1.61 4.54
CA LEU A 685 15.77 1.78 3.91
C LEU A 685 14.78 0.72 4.42
N GLN A 686 15.22 -0.53 4.57
CA GLN A 686 14.41 -1.63 5.12
C GLN A 686 14.09 -1.44 6.61
N ALA A 687 15.01 -0.85 7.37
CA ALA A 687 14.80 -0.54 8.79
C ALA A 687 13.74 0.55 9.01
N LYS A 688 13.41 1.34 7.99
CA LYS A 688 12.46 2.44 8.09
C LYS A 688 11.05 1.92 8.37
N GLY A 689 10.35 2.57 9.30
CA GLY A 689 9.02 2.13 9.75
C GLY A 689 9.03 0.94 10.70
N LEU A 690 10.20 0.34 10.98
CA LEU A 690 10.36 -0.74 11.97
C LEU A 690 10.98 -0.19 13.26
N GLU A 691 10.75 -0.89 14.37
CA GLU A 691 11.31 -0.59 15.69
C GLU A 691 11.96 -1.86 16.25
N TYR A 692 13.12 -1.71 16.90
CA TYR A 692 13.87 -2.82 17.50
C TYR A 692 14.18 -2.50 18.96
N ASP A 693 14.28 -3.51 19.82
CA ASP A 693 14.65 -3.28 21.22
C ASP A 693 16.11 -2.80 21.33
N ALA A 694 17.00 -3.44 20.58
CA ALA A 694 18.39 -3.03 20.44
C ALA A 694 18.75 -2.85 18.97
N VAL A 695 19.59 -1.85 18.67
CA VAL A 695 20.09 -1.61 17.31
C VAL A 695 21.61 -1.49 17.31
N ILE A 696 22.24 -2.17 16.36
CA ILE A 696 23.66 -2.02 16.02
C ILE A 696 23.74 -1.34 14.64
N VAL A 697 24.25 -0.11 14.58
CA VAL A 697 24.47 0.61 13.31
C VAL A 697 25.92 0.46 12.89
N ILE A 698 26.16 -0.14 11.72
CA ILE A 698 27.50 -0.42 11.18
C ILE A 698 27.86 0.62 10.12
N ALA A 699 29.10 1.11 10.19
CA ALA A 699 29.68 2.07 9.23
C ALA A 699 28.78 3.29 8.91
N PRO A 700 28.43 4.13 9.91
CA PRO A 700 27.54 5.28 9.70
C PRO A 700 28.00 6.26 8.60
N ASP A 701 29.30 6.49 8.45
CA ASP A 701 29.84 7.35 7.38
C ASP A 701 29.57 6.80 5.98
N GLU A 702 29.60 5.47 5.82
CA GLU A 702 29.29 4.83 4.54
C GLU A 702 27.79 4.94 4.23
N ILE A 703 26.93 4.89 5.25
CA ILE A 703 25.47 5.14 5.11
C ILE A 703 25.22 6.57 4.61
N ILE A 704 25.90 7.58 5.18
CA ILE A 704 25.77 8.97 4.72
C ILE A 704 26.25 9.13 3.27
N ALA A 705 27.39 8.53 2.93
CA ALA A 705 28.02 8.70 1.61
C ALA A 705 27.24 8.02 0.47
N GLN A 706 26.53 6.93 0.75
CA GLN A 706 25.85 6.12 -0.27
C GLN A 706 24.45 6.64 -0.65
N HIS A 707 23.91 7.65 0.04
CA HIS A 707 22.55 8.11 -0.21
C HIS A 707 22.43 9.64 -0.33
N ILE A 708 21.57 10.11 -1.25
CA ILE A 708 21.30 11.54 -1.49
C ILE A 708 20.74 12.24 -0.24
N GLY A 709 20.05 11.52 0.64
CA GLY A 709 19.51 12.03 1.91
C GLY A 709 20.53 12.21 3.04
N GLY A 710 21.78 11.77 2.84
CA GLY A 710 22.89 11.97 3.76
C GLY A 710 22.57 11.68 5.24
N SER A 711 22.73 12.69 6.09
CA SER A 711 22.52 12.60 7.55
C SER A 711 21.07 12.29 7.97
N ARG A 712 20.05 12.55 7.13
CA ARG A 712 18.66 12.17 7.44
C ARG A 712 18.46 10.66 7.45
N ILE A 713 19.22 9.94 6.63
CA ILE A 713 19.13 8.48 6.56
C ILE A 713 19.81 7.87 7.78
N LEU A 714 20.95 8.43 8.21
CA LEU A 714 21.54 8.08 9.49
C LEU A 714 20.60 8.40 10.67
N TYR A 715 19.91 9.55 10.63
CA TYR A 715 18.88 9.88 11.63
C TYR A 715 17.76 8.84 11.71
N VAL A 716 17.31 8.29 10.57
CA VAL A 716 16.36 7.18 10.55
C VAL A 716 16.94 5.96 11.26
N ALA A 717 18.19 5.56 10.95
CA ALA A 717 18.85 4.40 11.58
C ALA A 717 18.98 4.56 13.10
N LEU A 718 19.43 5.73 13.55
CA LEU A 718 19.66 6.03 14.97
C LEU A 718 18.37 6.12 15.79
N THR A 719 17.21 6.34 15.16
CA THR A 719 15.91 6.47 15.85
C THR A 719 15.08 5.20 15.89
N ARG A 720 15.56 4.09 15.31
CA ARG A 720 14.91 2.77 15.37
C ARG A 720 14.92 2.06 16.74
N PRO A 721 15.93 2.25 17.63
CA PRO A 721 15.96 1.51 18.88
C PRO A 721 15.00 2.06 19.92
N THR A 722 14.31 1.15 20.61
CA THR A 722 13.43 1.44 21.75
C THR A 722 14.14 1.25 23.09
N GLN A 723 15.31 0.61 23.17
CA GLN A 723 16.02 0.46 24.45
C GLN A 723 17.52 0.75 24.36
N ARG A 724 18.23 0.12 23.42
CA ARG A 724 19.70 0.18 23.34
C ARG A 724 20.16 0.57 21.93
N LEU A 725 21.16 1.43 21.85
CA LEU A 725 21.83 1.80 20.60
C LEU A 725 23.33 1.56 20.74
N VAL A 726 23.89 0.83 19.78
CA VAL A 726 25.33 0.66 19.58
C VAL A 726 25.68 1.11 18.17
N THR A 727 26.79 1.83 18.00
CA THR A 727 27.30 2.18 16.67
C THR A 727 28.73 1.70 16.50
N LEU A 728 29.04 1.15 15.33
CA LEU A 728 30.34 0.59 14.97
C LEU A 728 30.95 1.37 13.80
N ASP A 729 31.93 2.22 14.10
CA ASP A 729 32.76 2.84 13.07
C ASP A 729 33.80 1.85 12.57
N LEU A 730 33.86 1.63 11.26
CA LEU A 730 34.81 0.70 10.65
C LEU A 730 36.04 1.43 10.12
N VAL A 731 37.21 1.11 10.66
CA VAL A 731 38.50 1.60 10.13
C VAL A 731 39.30 0.49 9.45
N PRO A 732 40.13 0.81 8.44
CA PRO A 732 41.03 -0.17 7.82
C PRO A 732 41.95 -0.84 8.85
N ASN A 733 42.31 -2.11 8.59
CA ASN A 733 43.20 -2.86 9.47
C ASN A 733 44.57 -2.17 9.58
N GLY A 734 45.04 -1.93 10.80
CA GLY A 734 46.30 -1.25 11.08
C GLY A 734 46.28 0.29 10.99
N ALA A 735 45.13 0.92 10.71
CA ALA A 735 44.96 2.37 10.82
C ALA A 735 44.74 2.79 12.29
N ALA A 736 44.93 4.07 12.65
CA ALA A 736 44.54 4.50 14.00
C ALA A 736 43.01 4.44 14.17
N LEU A 737 42.54 3.89 15.30
CA LEU A 737 41.13 3.92 15.68
C LEU A 737 40.71 5.38 15.88
N THR A 738 40.08 5.95 14.86
CA THR A 738 39.61 7.34 14.84
C THR A 738 38.09 7.32 14.70
N PRO A 739 37.36 8.12 15.50
CA PRO A 739 35.91 8.24 15.36
C PRO A 739 35.52 8.61 13.93
N GLY A 740 34.37 8.10 13.47
CA GLY A 740 33.82 8.44 12.16
C GLY A 740 33.55 9.95 12.01
N ALA A 741 33.54 10.42 10.76
CA ALA A 741 33.31 11.83 10.44
C ALA A 741 31.93 12.32 10.89
N TRP A 742 30.94 11.43 10.94
CA TRP A 742 29.61 11.71 11.49
C TRP A 742 29.64 12.09 12.98
N ARG A 743 30.67 11.70 13.74
CA ARG A 743 30.81 12.00 15.18
C ARG A 743 31.48 13.34 15.48
N VAL A 744 32.04 14.00 14.47
CA VAL A 744 32.73 15.28 14.64
C VAL A 744 31.72 16.35 15.10
N ASP A 745 32.10 17.13 16.11
CA ASP A 745 31.30 18.19 16.74
C ASP A 745 30.04 17.73 17.50
N LEU A 746 29.97 16.46 17.93
CA LEU A 746 28.86 15.94 18.76
C LEU A 746 29.05 16.15 20.28
N ASP A 747 30.21 16.68 20.72
CA ASP A 747 30.55 16.93 22.14
C ASP A 747 29.71 18.03 22.79
#